data_AF-A0A5S3PPI6-F1
#
_entry.id   AF-A0A5S3PPI6-F1
#
_cell.length_a   1.000
_cell.length_b   1.000
_cell.length_c   1.000
_cell.angle_alpha   90.00
_cell.angle_beta   90.00
_cell.angle_gamma   90.00
#
_symmetry.space_group_name_H-M   'P 1'
#
loop_
_entity.id
_entity.type
_entity.pdbx_description
1 polymer ?
#
loop_
_entity_poly.entity_id
_entity_poly.type
_entity_poly.pdbx_seq_one_letter_code
_entity_poly.pdbx_strand_id
1 'polypeptide(L)'
;MKKLFNLLVIIFSTSYVFGQSDMQKGFDFLEKGEFAAAKTFFKNTLKEEPLNKTAQICYGRAVGLSGEPQKATAIFAGLLQTYPNDFEIAINYNESFLWNKQYEVAKPLYAKMVIDYPNKFGAILGYANTLSNLKEYQEALRWLEKALQLQPENPSALVSRKFMRLGYANQYVNNQDYSTGKALLKKIFNDFPKDKDALLNLANIHLITKQTDSAKTVYARYATTPIDSITALNGISLAEHIAENDKQALNIASAAISKVHRFEDYELTERTYDRFVQALIWNRKFRKAKTQIDSLETVYPKRNWIHALRATLGLYTGDTKVSVKEYEAILTKDSTSFDGNLGKANALFASDRIIPAYRAAFKTLSIYKNQKDAKGFIEKLDVMYTPSIEEHAAYTFDNGDNIAFYTNTTADIALSTKFRTTVSYFYRNTENTVTGNQASSHVVLAGLQFKLLPKTTLKTVVGLNNSRFMTEAYTQPVLDVKLNLQPLKLQNLALGYQREVQNFNADLIEREIVQNHYGLNYNLGTNFNLGWYTQLMYTQQSDANTRNLLFTSLYYTLSQKPALKMGVNYQYISFQDQVPTIYFSPAEYQAVELFADIRGKFSEKTSYIASAATGYQRVESDPNTPIFRAEGALQHQFSKRLSTNLYGKYSNIASATAAGFEFTEIGLKLKWLFMKRPLFSVQ
;
A
#
# COMPACT_ATOMS: atom_id res chain seq x y z
N MET A 1 -5.59 40.36 -23.35
CA MET A 1 -6.03 41.07 -24.57
C MET A 1 -5.64 40.26 -25.78
N LYS A 2 -6.64 39.93 -26.63
CA LYS A 2 -6.62 39.63 -28.08
C LYS A 2 -5.45 38.83 -28.70
N LYS A 3 -5.75 37.58 -29.07
CA LYS A 3 -5.81 36.97 -30.43
C LYS A 3 -4.86 37.45 -31.57
N LEU A 4 -4.35 36.43 -32.29
CA LEU A 4 -3.99 36.32 -33.73
C LEU A 4 -2.67 36.94 -34.24
N PHE A 5 -1.85 36.15 -34.95
CA PHE A 5 -1.86 36.12 -36.44
C PHE A 5 -1.06 34.92 -37.03
N ASN A 6 -1.66 34.29 -38.06
CA ASN A 6 -1.06 33.34 -39.01
C ASN A 6 -0.23 34.10 -40.07
N LEU A 7 0.75 33.46 -40.71
CA LEU A 7 1.15 33.89 -42.06
C LEU A 7 1.64 32.70 -42.89
N LEU A 8 0.93 32.41 -43.98
CA LEU A 8 1.39 31.57 -45.08
C LEU A 8 1.14 32.35 -46.38
N VAL A 9 2.17 32.37 -47.22
CA VAL A 9 2.39 33.32 -48.33
C VAL A 9 1.44 33.09 -49.51
N ILE A 10 0.99 34.21 -50.07
CA ILE A 10 0.18 34.37 -51.28
C ILE A 10 1.04 34.26 -52.54
N ILE A 11 0.55 33.57 -53.58
CA ILE A 11 0.90 33.88 -54.98
C ILE A 11 -0.40 34.10 -55.75
N PHE A 12 -0.57 35.33 -56.26
CA PHE A 12 -1.67 35.76 -57.13
C PHE A 12 -1.35 35.42 -58.59
N SER A 13 -2.34 34.89 -59.29
CA SER A 13 -2.52 35.10 -60.73
C SER A 13 -4.02 35.22 -61.00
N THR A 14 -4.46 36.41 -61.41
CA THR A 14 -5.85 36.78 -61.68
C THR A 14 -6.32 36.21 -63.01
N SER A 15 -7.54 35.66 -63.05
CA SER A 15 -8.39 35.55 -64.25
C SER A 15 -9.84 35.25 -63.86
N TYR A 16 -10.74 36.16 -64.22
CA TYR A 16 -12.21 36.11 -64.33
C TYR A 16 -13.08 35.58 -63.17
N VAL A 17 -13.92 36.50 -62.69
CA VAL A 17 -14.99 36.31 -61.70
C VAL A 17 -16.20 35.62 -62.35
N PHE A 18 -16.44 34.37 -61.97
CA PHE A 18 -17.79 33.90 -61.66
C PHE A 18 -17.90 33.92 -60.12
N GLY A 19 -19.01 34.45 -59.58
CA GLY A 19 -19.16 34.68 -58.15
C GLY A 19 -18.93 33.42 -57.33
N GLN A 20 -17.78 33.32 -56.65
CA GLN A 20 -17.59 32.36 -55.56
C GLN A 20 -18.42 32.83 -54.36
N SER A 21 -19.29 31.96 -53.84
CA SER A 21 -19.86 32.15 -52.51
C SER A 21 -18.75 32.41 -51.48
N ASP A 22 -18.94 33.40 -50.61
CA ASP A 22 -17.99 33.74 -49.53
C ASP A 22 -17.93 32.60 -48.50
N MET A 23 -17.06 31.61 -48.74
CA MET A 23 -16.86 30.43 -47.89
C MET A 23 -16.09 30.75 -46.60
N GLN A 24 -15.55 31.96 -46.44
CA GLN A 24 -14.69 32.32 -45.31
C GLN A 24 -15.40 32.14 -43.97
N LYS A 25 -16.69 32.49 -43.91
CA LYS A 25 -17.51 32.29 -42.71
C LYS A 25 -17.61 30.82 -42.31
N GLY A 26 -17.68 29.91 -43.28
CA GLY A 26 -17.70 28.46 -43.05
C GLY A 26 -16.36 27.93 -42.54
N PHE A 27 -15.25 28.43 -43.10
CA PHE A 27 -13.90 28.08 -42.64
C PHE A 27 -13.65 28.56 -41.22
N ASP A 28 -14.05 29.80 -40.90
CA ASP A 28 -14.01 30.35 -39.55
C ASP A 28 -14.74 29.47 -38.53
N PHE A 29 -15.90 28.92 -38.89
CA PHE A 29 -16.63 28.00 -38.02
C PHE A 29 -15.85 26.70 -37.80
N LEU A 30 -15.22 26.13 -38.84
CA LEU A 30 -14.39 24.93 -38.71
C LEU A 30 -13.16 25.19 -37.84
N GLU A 31 -12.47 26.32 -38.04
CA GLU A 31 -11.26 26.68 -37.29
C GLU A 31 -11.55 26.96 -35.81
N LYS A 32 -12.72 27.54 -35.49
CA LYS A 32 -13.15 27.78 -34.10
C LYS A 32 -13.71 26.53 -33.42
N GLY A 33 -13.84 25.41 -34.14
CA GLY A 33 -14.46 24.19 -33.63
C GLY A 33 -15.99 24.25 -33.53
N GLU A 34 -16.61 25.24 -34.16
CA GLU A 34 -18.06 25.44 -34.22
C GLU A 34 -18.69 24.53 -35.30
N PHE A 35 -18.46 23.22 -35.19
CA PHE A 35 -18.74 22.24 -36.24
C PHE A 35 -20.23 22.16 -36.63
N ALA A 36 -21.15 22.38 -35.70
CA ALA A 36 -22.59 22.43 -36.00
C ALA A 36 -22.98 23.65 -36.85
N ALA A 37 -22.36 24.81 -36.59
CA ALA A 37 -22.54 26.02 -37.38
C ALA A 37 -21.92 25.85 -38.78
N ALA A 38 -20.69 25.31 -38.85
CA ALA A 38 -20.04 24.95 -40.11
C ALA A 38 -20.91 24.00 -40.94
N LYS A 39 -21.46 22.95 -40.33
CA LYS A 39 -22.32 21.97 -40.99
C LYS A 39 -23.54 22.65 -41.61
N THR A 40 -24.19 23.54 -40.88
CA THR A 40 -25.36 24.29 -41.36
C THR A 40 -24.99 25.23 -42.51
N PHE A 41 -23.88 25.94 -42.38
CA PHE A 41 -23.36 26.85 -43.39
C PHE A 41 -23.06 26.13 -44.72
N PHE A 42 -22.24 25.07 -44.68
CA PHE A 42 -21.88 24.33 -45.89
C PHE A 42 -23.07 23.56 -46.47
N LYS A 43 -24.01 23.09 -45.64
CA LYS A 43 -25.27 22.51 -46.14
C LYS A 43 -26.08 23.49 -46.97
N ASN A 44 -26.17 24.75 -46.53
CA ASN A 44 -26.89 25.79 -47.27
C ASN A 44 -26.14 26.20 -48.54
N THR A 45 -24.81 26.32 -48.46
CA THR A 45 -23.94 26.59 -49.62
C THR A 45 -24.15 25.53 -50.71
N LEU A 46 -24.23 24.25 -50.33
CA LEU A 46 -24.46 23.14 -51.26
C LEU A 46 -25.88 23.08 -51.85
N LYS A 47 -26.85 23.87 -51.36
CA LYS A 47 -28.16 24.00 -52.04
C LYS A 47 -28.06 24.87 -53.28
N GLU A 48 -27.23 25.90 -53.21
CA GLU A 48 -26.99 26.87 -54.29
C GLU A 48 -25.91 26.37 -55.25
N GLU A 49 -24.88 25.71 -54.71
CA GLU A 49 -23.76 25.15 -55.47
C GLU A 49 -23.55 23.65 -55.17
N PRO A 50 -24.41 22.74 -55.67
CA PRO A 50 -24.35 21.31 -55.32
C PRO A 50 -23.06 20.59 -55.72
N LEU A 51 -22.33 21.13 -56.71
CA LEU A 51 -21.11 20.56 -57.27
C LEU A 51 -19.82 21.21 -56.73
N ASN A 52 -19.92 22.18 -55.82
CA ASN A 52 -18.74 22.83 -55.25
C ASN A 52 -17.95 21.83 -54.36
N LYS A 53 -16.84 21.31 -54.89
CA LYS A 53 -16.00 20.30 -54.23
C LYS A 53 -15.52 20.74 -52.85
N THR A 54 -15.08 21.99 -52.70
CA THR A 54 -14.60 22.53 -51.43
C THR A 54 -15.72 22.56 -50.39
N ALA A 55 -16.91 23.02 -50.77
CA ALA A 55 -18.08 23.01 -49.90
C ALA A 55 -18.50 21.59 -49.53
N GLN A 56 -18.39 20.61 -50.45
CA GLN A 56 -18.66 19.19 -50.17
C GLN A 56 -17.68 18.59 -49.15
N ILE A 57 -16.38 18.86 -49.30
CA ILE A 57 -15.34 18.40 -48.36
C ILE A 57 -15.56 19.04 -46.98
N CYS A 58 -15.74 20.35 -46.93
CA CYS A 58 -15.97 21.08 -45.69
C CYS A 58 -17.28 20.68 -45.00
N TYR A 59 -18.33 20.38 -45.77
CA TYR A 59 -19.55 19.78 -45.24
C TYR A 59 -19.28 18.41 -44.61
N GLY A 60 -18.57 17.51 -45.30
CA GLY A 60 -18.18 16.20 -44.76
C GLY A 60 -17.39 16.30 -43.46
N ARG A 61 -16.40 17.21 -43.40
CA ARG A 61 -15.61 17.49 -42.19
C ARG A 61 -16.49 18.00 -41.05
N ALA A 62 -17.35 18.98 -41.33
CA ALA A 62 -18.26 19.54 -40.33
C ALA A 62 -19.24 18.48 -39.80
N VAL A 63 -19.78 17.62 -40.66
CA VAL A 63 -20.65 16.49 -40.27
C VAL A 63 -19.90 15.54 -39.34
N GLY A 64 -18.68 15.16 -39.68
CA GLY A 64 -17.90 14.21 -38.88
C GLY A 64 -17.52 14.77 -37.51
N LEU A 65 -16.96 15.98 -37.50
CA LEU A 65 -16.50 16.65 -36.29
C LEU A 65 -17.66 17.16 -35.40
N SER A 66 -18.87 17.31 -35.95
CA SER A 66 -20.09 17.59 -35.16
C SER A 66 -20.73 16.36 -34.51
N GLY A 67 -20.07 15.19 -34.57
CA GLY A 67 -20.49 13.98 -33.89
C GLY A 67 -21.20 12.95 -34.77
N GLU A 68 -21.19 13.12 -36.10
CA GLU A 68 -21.75 12.16 -37.06
C GLU A 68 -20.67 11.57 -37.99
N PRO A 69 -19.61 10.94 -37.46
CA PRO A 69 -18.47 10.48 -38.25
C PRO A 69 -18.83 9.42 -39.28
N GLN A 70 -19.83 8.56 -39.03
CA GLN A 70 -20.28 7.56 -40.01
C GLN A 70 -20.91 8.21 -41.25
N LYS A 71 -21.64 9.33 -41.07
CA LYS A 71 -22.18 10.08 -42.21
C LYS A 71 -21.08 10.79 -42.98
N ALA A 72 -20.06 11.31 -42.30
CA ALA A 72 -18.88 11.85 -42.96
C ALA A 72 -18.17 10.78 -43.80
N THR A 73 -17.99 9.56 -43.28
CA THR A 73 -17.44 8.44 -44.05
C THR A 73 -18.24 8.16 -45.31
N ALA A 74 -19.58 8.15 -45.24
CA ALA A 74 -20.44 7.96 -46.41
C ALA A 74 -20.31 9.11 -47.42
N ILE A 75 -20.24 10.37 -46.95
CA ILE A 75 -20.02 11.55 -47.80
C ILE A 75 -18.69 11.41 -48.54
N PHE A 76 -17.59 11.12 -47.83
CA PHE A 76 -16.28 10.98 -48.46
C PHE A 76 -16.16 9.75 -49.36
N ALA A 77 -16.86 8.64 -49.04
CA ALA A 77 -16.93 7.48 -49.91
C ALA A 77 -17.61 7.83 -51.26
N GLY A 78 -18.69 8.60 -51.23
CA GLY A 78 -19.34 9.12 -52.44
C GLY A 78 -18.42 10.07 -53.22
N LEU A 79 -17.72 10.98 -52.52
CA LEU A 79 -16.76 11.88 -53.16
C LEU A 79 -15.57 11.12 -53.80
N LEU A 80 -15.12 10.01 -53.21
CA LEU A 80 -14.07 9.17 -53.79
C LEU A 80 -14.51 8.48 -55.09
N GLN A 81 -15.80 8.17 -55.25
CA GLN A 81 -16.30 7.62 -56.52
C GLN A 81 -16.23 8.67 -57.63
N THR A 82 -16.55 9.92 -57.31
CA THR A 82 -16.50 11.05 -58.25
C THR A 82 -15.07 11.54 -58.51
N TYR A 83 -14.19 11.47 -57.51
CA TYR A 83 -12.83 11.99 -57.53
C TYR A 83 -11.80 10.95 -57.03
N PRO A 84 -11.58 9.84 -57.77
CA PRO A 84 -10.85 8.67 -57.27
C PRO A 84 -9.36 8.88 -56.96
N ASN A 85 -8.75 9.93 -57.50
CA ASN A 85 -7.31 10.24 -57.33
C ASN A 85 -7.06 11.53 -56.53
N ASP A 86 -8.10 12.13 -55.95
CA ASP A 86 -7.96 13.38 -55.20
C ASP A 86 -7.44 13.09 -53.78
N PHE A 87 -6.22 13.54 -53.50
CA PHE A 87 -5.56 13.36 -52.22
C PHE A 87 -6.36 13.94 -51.04
N GLU A 88 -6.99 15.11 -51.23
CA GLU A 88 -7.73 15.79 -50.17
C GLU A 88 -8.99 15.01 -49.80
N ILE A 89 -9.67 14.43 -50.79
CA ILE A 89 -10.83 13.57 -50.53
C ILE A 89 -10.39 12.24 -49.89
N ALA A 90 -9.31 11.63 -50.39
CA ALA A 90 -8.78 10.38 -49.86
C ALA A 90 -8.31 10.49 -48.40
N ILE A 91 -7.64 11.60 -48.03
CA ILE A 91 -7.19 11.80 -46.65
C ILE A 91 -8.37 12.02 -45.72
N ASN A 92 -9.39 12.78 -46.14
CA ASN A 92 -10.59 13.01 -45.33
C ASN A 92 -11.44 11.73 -45.19
N TYR A 93 -11.48 10.87 -46.22
CA TYR A 93 -12.07 9.54 -46.11
C TYR A 93 -11.38 8.72 -45.01
N ASN A 94 -10.05 8.62 -45.06
CA ASN A 94 -9.26 7.89 -44.06
C ASN A 94 -9.41 8.51 -42.65
N GLU A 95 -9.41 9.84 -42.54
CA GLU A 95 -9.53 10.55 -41.27
C GLU A 95 -10.93 10.36 -40.63
N SER A 96 -11.97 10.22 -41.45
CA SER A 96 -13.33 9.95 -40.95
C SER A 96 -13.42 8.67 -40.11
N PHE A 97 -12.61 7.64 -40.42
CA PHE A 97 -12.50 6.44 -39.59
C PHE A 97 -11.84 6.72 -38.25
N LEU A 98 -10.88 7.66 -38.18
CA LEU A 98 -10.28 8.08 -36.91
C LEU A 98 -11.27 8.83 -36.03
N TRP A 99 -12.09 9.72 -36.61
CA TRP A 99 -13.17 10.39 -35.87
C TRP A 99 -14.21 9.38 -35.36
N ASN A 100 -14.46 8.32 -36.13
CA ASN A 100 -15.30 7.19 -35.72
C ASN A 100 -14.61 6.20 -34.77
N LYS A 101 -13.36 6.46 -34.36
CA LYS A 101 -12.52 5.57 -33.53
C LYS A 101 -12.30 4.16 -34.13
N GLN A 102 -12.47 4.01 -35.43
CA GLN A 102 -12.22 2.77 -36.19
C GLN A 102 -10.75 2.70 -36.63
N TYR A 103 -9.84 2.71 -35.66
CA TYR A 103 -8.40 2.79 -35.92
C TYR A 103 -7.85 1.57 -36.67
N GLU A 104 -8.39 0.38 -36.40
CA GLU A 104 -8.02 -0.87 -37.10
C GLU A 104 -8.38 -0.83 -38.59
N VAL A 105 -9.47 -0.14 -38.95
CA VAL A 105 -9.86 0.06 -40.35
C VAL A 105 -8.99 1.14 -40.99
N ALA A 106 -8.71 2.22 -40.26
CA ALA A 106 -7.88 3.32 -40.75
C ALA A 106 -6.42 2.90 -41.02
N LYS A 107 -5.86 1.95 -40.25
CA LYS A 107 -4.46 1.53 -40.35
C LYS A 107 -4.05 1.08 -41.76
N PRO A 108 -4.69 0.08 -42.39
CA PRO A 108 -4.33 -0.35 -43.74
C PRO A 108 -4.57 0.75 -44.79
N LEU A 109 -5.57 1.61 -44.60
CA LEU A 109 -5.84 2.73 -45.51
C LEU A 109 -4.73 3.78 -45.48
N TYR A 110 -4.28 4.17 -44.29
CA TYR A 110 -3.15 5.09 -44.14
C TYR A 110 -1.81 4.44 -44.53
N ALA A 111 -1.62 3.14 -44.28
CA ALA A 111 -0.44 2.40 -44.72
C ALA A 111 -0.30 2.42 -46.25
N LYS A 112 -1.41 2.24 -46.98
CA LYS A 112 -1.45 2.43 -48.43
C LYS A 112 -1.19 3.90 -48.79
N MET A 113 -1.84 4.84 -48.09
CA MET A 113 -1.72 6.27 -48.39
C MET A 113 -0.29 6.82 -48.30
N VAL A 114 0.52 6.34 -47.34
CA VAL A 114 1.93 6.75 -47.23
C VAL A 114 2.83 6.12 -48.30
N ILE A 115 2.38 5.06 -48.98
CA ILE A 115 3.06 4.48 -50.15
C ILE A 115 2.70 5.30 -51.39
N ASP A 116 1.42 5.59 -51.59
CA ASP A 116 0.92 6.34 -52.75
C ASP A 116 1.38 7.81 -52.71
N TYR A 117 1.56 8.37 -51.52
CA TYR A 117 1.92 9.78 -51.29
C TYR A 117 3.06 9.95 -50.27
N PRO A 118 4.30 9.49 -50.58
CA PRO A 118 5.37 9.33 -49.60
C PRO A 118 5.92 10.65 -49.02
N ASN A 119 5.65 11.78 -49.67
CA ASN A 119 6.09 13.12 -49.24
C ASN A 119 4.93 14.04 -48.83
N LYS A 120 3.71 13.50 -48.67
CA LYS A 120 2.57 14.29 -48.19
C LYS A 120 2.51 14.25 -46.67
N PHE A 121 2.80 15.39 -46.03
CA PHE A 121 2.78 15.56 -44.59
C PHE A 121 1.52 14.99 -43.92
N GLY A 122 0.33 15.29 -44.49
CA GLY A 122 -0.95 14.82 -43.94
C GLY A 122 -1.10 13.29 -43.93
N ALA A 123 -0.61 12.59 -44.95
CA ALA A 123 -0.66 11.13 -45.00
C ALA A 123 0.25 10.51 -43.93
N ILE A 124 1.47 11.04 -43.80
CA ILE A 124 2.46 10.55 -42.83
C ILE A 124 2.01 10.81 -41.39
N LEU A 125 1.55 12.03 -41.10
CA LEU A 125 1.05 12.39 -39.78
C LEU A 125 -0.23 11.60 -39.44
N GLY A 126 -1.14 11.43 -40.39
CA GLY A 126 -2.35 10.62 -40.23
C GLY A 126 -2.03 9.16 -39.91
N TYR A 127 -1.02 8.57 -40.57
CA TYR A 127 -0.58 7.22 -40.25
C TYR A 127 0.05 7.12 -38.86
N ALA A 128 0.94 8.05 -38.50
CA ALA A 128 1.53 8.11 -37.18
C ALA A 128 0.46 8.22 -36.08
N ASN A 129 -0.55 9.07 -36.27
CA ASN A 129 -1.66 9.24 -35.34
C ASN A 129 -2.55 8.00 -35.25
N THR A 130 -2.76 7.30 -36.36
CA THR A 130 -3.48 6.02 -36.38
C THR A 130 -2.76 4.97 -35.52
N LEU A 131 -1.45 4.80 -35.73
CA LEU A 131 -0.61 3.89 -34.94
C LEU A 131 -0.61 4.25 -33.45
N SER A 132 -0.56 5.54 -33.11
CA SER A 132 -0.65 6.03 -31.73
C SER A 132 -1.96 5.67 -31.04
N ASN A 133 -3.10 5.80 -31.74
CA ASN A 133 -4.40 5.39 -31.20
C ASN A 133 -4.50 3.88 -30.98
N LEU A 134 -3.79 3.09 -31.78
CA LEU A 134 -3.59 1.65 -31.59
C LEU A 134 -2.54 1.32 -30.53
N LYS A 135 -1.93 2.32 -29.89
CA LYS A 135 -0.86 2.20 -28.88
C LYS A 135 0.43 1.57 -29.43
N GLU A 136 0.61 1.57 -30.75
CA GLU A 136 1.85 1.17 -31.43
C GLU A 136 2.86 2.32 -31.42
N TYR A 137 3.19 2.81 -30.22
CA TYR A 137 3.89 4.08 -30.03
C TYR A 137 5.29 4.13 -30.64
N GLN A 138 6.01 3.00 -30.69
CA GLN A 138 7.34 2.95 -31.29
C GLN A 138 7.29 3.25 -32.79
N GLU A 139 6.39 2.60 -33.52
CA GLU A 139 6.20 2.86 -34.95
C GLU A 139 5.55 4.22 -35.20
N ALA A 140 4.58 4.61 -34.37
CA ALA A 140 3.97 5.94 -34.43
C ALA A 140 5.02 7.05 -34.37
N LEU A 141 5.96 6.96 -33.41
CA LEU A 141 7.05 7.93 -33.29
C LEU A 141 8.01 7.89 -34.48
N ARG A 142 8.32 6.72 -35.06
CA ARG A 142 9.15 6.63 -36.27
C ARG A 142 8.52 7.37 -37.45
N TRP A 143 7.23 7.17 -37.69
CA TRP A 143 6.49 7.87 -38.74
C TRP A 143 6.32 9.36 -38.43
N LEU A 144 6.15 9.72 -37.17
CA LEU A 144 6.06 11.12 -36.77
C LEU A 144 7.38 11.87 -37.00
N GLU A 145 8.54 11.26 -36.74
CA GLU A 145 9.82 11.88 -37.06
C GLU A 145 9.98 12.11 -38.58
N LYS A 146 9.43 11.24 -39.44
CA LYS A 146 9.36 11.51 -40.89
C LYS A 146 8.46 12.72 -41.22
N ALA A 147 7.32 12.86 -40.53
CA ALA A 147 6.46 14.04 -40.71
C ALA A 147 7.18 15.33 -40.32
N LEU A 148 7.94 15.30 -39.21
CA LEU A 148 8.74 16.43 -38.75
C LEU A 148 9.98 16.68 -39.62
N GLN A 149 10.51 15.70 -40.35
CA GLN A 149 11.53 15.96 -41.38
C GLN A 149 10.97 16.82 -42.52
N LEU A 150 9.69 16.63 -42.89
CA LEU A 150 9.03 17.45 -43.91
C LEU A 150 8.64 18.83 -43.37
N GLN A 151 8.20 18.92 -42.11
CA GLN A 151 7.81 20.17 -41.46
C GLN A 151 8.29 20.19 -39.99
N PRO A 152 9.54 20.63 -39.73
CA PRO A 152 10.18 20.52 -38.40
C PRO A 152 9.46 21.19 -37.24
N GLU A 153 8.77 22.30 -37.50
CA GLU A 153 8.11 23.10 -36.47
C GLU A 153 6.58 23.01 -36.53
N ASN A 154 6.03 22.02 -37.25
CA ASN A 154 4.58 21.88 -37.38
C ASN A 154 3.93 21.66 -35.99
N PRO A 155 3.07 22.58 -35.51
CA PRO A 155 2.52 22.50 -34.16
C PRO A 155 1.71 21.22 -33.92
N SER A 156 0.94 20.77 -34.90
CA SER A 156 0.12 19.55 -34.79
C SER A 156 0.98 18.30 -34.67
N ALA A 157 2.10 18.21 -35.40
CA ALA A 157 3.04 17.10 -35.26
C ALA A 157 3.76 17.11 -33.90
N LEU A 158 4.18 18.28 -33.41
CA LEU A 158 4.80 18.41 -32.08
C LEU A 158 3.83 18.00 -30.95
N VAL A 159 2.56 18.43 -31.03
CA VAL A 159 1.51 18.01 -30.09
C VAL A 159 1.27 16.50 -30.17
N SER A 160 1.22 15.93 -31.38
CA SER A 160 1.12 14.48 -31.59
C SER A 160 2.31 13.75 -30.95
N ARG A 161 3.52 14.30 -31.06
CA ARG A 161 4.75 13.76 -30.45
C ARG A 161 4.66 13.73 -28.93
N LYS A 162 4.19 14.82 -28.33
CA LYS A 162 3.95 14.91 -26.88
C LYS A 162 3.03 13.77 -26.43
N PHE A 163 1.86 13.63 -27.05
CA PHE A 163 0.88 12.62 -26.61
C PHE A 163 1.33 11.18 -26.86
N MET A 164 2.04 10.92 -27.97
CA MET A 164 2.69 9.62 -28.20
C MET A 164 3.72 9.30 -27.11
N ARG A 165 4.56 10.28 -26.72
CA ARG A 165 5.53 10.09 -25.63
C ARG A 165 4.86 9.88 -24.27
N LEU A 166 3.77 10.60 -23.97
CA LEU A 166 2.98 10.41 -22.75
C LEU A 166 2.38 8.99 -22.68
N GLY A 167 1.71 8.56 -23.76
CA GLY A 167 1.13 7.23 -23.85
C GLY A 167 2.19 6.12 -23.74
N TYR A 168 3.33 6.29 -24.42
CA TYR A 168 4.40 5.32 -24.38
C TYR A 168 5.07 5.24 -23.00
N ALA A 169 5.30 6.40 -22.38
CA ALA A 169 5.79 6.45 -21.00
C ALA A 169 4.84 5.72 -20.04
N ASN A 170 3.52 5.91 -20.18
CA ASN A 170 2.53 5.22 -19.37
C ASN A 170 2.60 3.69 -19.54
N GLN A 171 2.79 3.18 -20.76
CA GLN A 171 2.96 1.74 -21.01
C GLN A 171 4.17 1.17 -20.26
N TYR A 172 5.32 1.86 -20.29
CA TYR A 172 6.49 1.45 -19.52
C TYR A 172 6.27 1.52 -18.01
N VAL A 173 5.62 2.59 -17.52
CA VAL A 173 5.29 2.75 -16.09
C VAL A 173 4.35 1.64 -15.59
N ASN A 174 3.34 1.26 -16.38
CA ASN A 174 2.43 0.16 -16.04
C ASN A 174 3.17 -1.19 -16.00
N ASN A 175 4.22 -1.34 -16.81
CA ASN A 175 5.13 -2.48 -16.79
C ASN A 175 6.27 -2.33 -15.78
N GLN A 176 6.24 -1.29 -14.94
CA GLN A 176 7.21 -0.98 -13.88
C GLN A 176 8.61 -0.61 -14.38
N ASP A 177 8.79 -0.34 -15.67
CA ASP A 177 10.01 0.27 -16.21
C ASP A 177 9.94 1.80 -16.08
N TYR A 178 10.16 2.26 -14.85
CA TYR A 178 10.14 3.67 -14.50
C TYR A 178 11.28 4.47 -15.14
N SER A 179 12.42 3.82 -15.42
CA SER A 179 13.57 4.43 -16.08
C SER A 179 13.22 4.93 -17.48
N THR A 180 12.70 4.02 -18.31
CA THR A 180 12.35 4.34 -19.70
C THR A 180 11.18 5.31 -19.75
N GLY A 181 10.16 5.10 -18.89
CA GLY A 181 9.05 6.04 -18.75
C GLY A 181 9.51 7.47 -18.43
N LYS A 182 10.41 7.66 -17.45
CA LYS A 182 11.00 8.98 -17.14
C LYS A 182 11.77 9.57 -18.32
N ALA A 183 12.54 8.76 -19.03
CA ALA A 183 13.32 9.23 -20.18
C ALA A 183 12.41 9.77 -21.29
N LEU A 184 11.32 9.07 -21.61
CA LEU A 184 10.32 9.51 -22.59
C LEU A 184 9.63 10.82 -22.19
N LEU A 185 9.22 10.94 -20.92
CA LEU A 185 8.61 12.17 -20.40
C LEU A 185 9.57 13.36 -20.48
N LYS A 186 10.85 13.17 -20.14
CA LYS A 186 11.86 14.23 -20.23
C LYS A 186 12.05 14.76 -21.65
N LYS A 187 11.93 13.91 -22.68
CA LYS A 187 12.01 14.33 -24.09
C LYS A 187 10.91 15.31 -24.49
N ILE A 188 9.77 15.33 -23.81
CA ILE A 188 8.67 16.28 -24.08
C ILE A 188 9.14 17.72 -23.82
N PHE A 189 10.06 17.94 -22.88
CA PHE A 189 10.54 19.29 -22.56
C PHE A 189 11.40 19.93 -23.65
N ASN A 190 11.87 19.16 -24.64
CA ASN A 190 12.55 19.73 -25.80
C ASN A 190 11.59 20.58 -26.64
N ASP A 191 10.34 20.12 -26.76
CA ASP A 191 9.30 20.77 -27.55
C ASP A 191 8.44 21.71 -26.67
N PHE A 192 8.23 21.31 -25.42
CA PHE A 192 7.35 22.00 -24.47
C PHE A 192 8.03 22.14 -23.10
N PRO A 193 8.92 23.13 -22.89
CA PRO A 193 9.75 23.25 -21.68
C PRO A 193 8.98 23.36 -20.35
N LYS A 194 7.69 23.70 -20.40
CA LYS A 194 6.82 23.86 -19.23
C LYS A 194 5.60 22.92 -19.27
N ASP A 195 5.70 21.80 -19.98
CA ASP A 195 4.58 20.88 -20.13
C ASP A 195 4.10 20.30 -18.79
N LYS A 196 2.85 20.63 -18.43
CA LYS A 196 2.25 20.26 -17.15
C LYS A 196 1.96 18.76 -17.04
N ASP A 197 1.51 18.14 -18.12
CA ASP A 197 1.21 16.69 -18.14
C ASP A 197 2.48 15.87 -17.91
N ALA A 198 3.57 16.22 -18.58
CA ALA A 198 4.87 15.58 -18.38
C ALA A 198 5.37 15.75 -16.94
N LEU A 199 5.23 16.94 -16.35
CA LEU A 199 5.62 17.20 -14.95
C LEU A 199 4.78 16.37 -13.97
N LEU A 200 3.45 16.31 -14.11
CA LEU A 200 2.61 15.51 -13.23
C LEU A 200 2.91 14.01 -13.35
N ASN A 201 3.13 13.49 -14.56
CA ASN A 201 3.51 12.10 -14.75
C ASN A 201 4.90 11.79 -14.16
N LEU A 202 5.87 12.70 -14.28
CA LEU A 202 7.18 12.55 -13.63
C LEU A 202 7.06 12.56 -12.11
N ALA A 203 6.27 13.48 -11.55
CA ALA A 203 6.03 13.54 -10.11
C ALA A 203 5.41 12.22 -9.61
N ASN A 204 4.41 11.68 -10.31
CA ASN A 204 3.80 10.39 -9.98
C ASN A 204 4.79 9.24 -10.00
N ILE A 205 5.68 9.17 -11.00
CA ILE A 205 6.74 8.14 -11.02
C ILE A 205 7.67 8.29 -9.81
N HIS A 206 8.06 9.52 -9.48
CA HIS A 206 8.89 9.77 -8.29
C HIS A 206 8.18 9.35 -7.00
N LEU A 207 6.88 9.60 -6.85
CA LEU A 207 6.09 9.14 -5.71
C LEU A 207 6.01 7.61 -5.62
N ILE A 208 5.72 6.91 -6.73
CA ILE A 208 5.63 5.43 -6.80
C ILE A 208 6.99 4.75 -6.52
N THR A 209 8.09 5.44 -6.83
CA THR A 209 9.46 4.99 -6.58
C THR A 209 10.03 5.54 -5.26
N LYS A 210 9.21 6.21 -4.45
CA LYS A 210 9.58 6.84 -3.15
C LYS A 210 10.73 7.86 -3.24
N GLN A 211 10.96 8.45 -4.41
CA GLN A 211 11.92 9.53 -4.64
C GLN A 211 11.28 10.88 -4.29
N THR A 212 10.96 11.08 -3.01
CA THR A 212 10.10 12.18 -2.55
C THR A 212 10.71 13.56 -2.78
N ASP A 213 12.02 13.73 -2.61
CA ASP A 213 12.69 15.01 -2.91
C ASP A 213 12.62 15.36 -4.39
N SER A 214 12.82 14.39 -5.28
CA SER A 214 12.64 14.60 -6.72
C SER A 214 11.19 14.94 -7.06
N ALA A 215 10.20 14.30 -6.43
CA ALA A 215 8.79 14.65 -6.61
C ALA A 215 8.52 16.10 -6.20
N LYS A 216 9.06 16.55 -5.06
CA LYS A 216 8.94 17.94 -4.58
C LYS A 216 9.57 18.94 -5.55
N THR A 217 10.75 18.65 -6.09
CA THR A 217 11.39 19.49 -7.12
C THR A 217 10.52 19.60 -8.39
N VAL A 218 9.91 18.49 -8.82
CA VAL A 218 9.02 18.51 -9.99
C VAL A 218 7.74 19.31 -9.71
N TYR A 219 7.14 19.19 -8.53
CA TYR A 219 5.99 20.02 -8.14
C TYR A 219 6.35 21.50 -8.02
N ALA A 220 7.54 21.84 -7.54
CA ALA A 220 8.03 23.22 -7.52
C ALA A 220 8.14 23.78 -8.96
N ARG A 221 8.63 22.99 -9.91
CA ARG A 221 8.67 23.37 -11.33
C ARG A 221 7.27 23.49 -11.96
N TYR A 222 6.30 22.68 -11.51
CA TYR A 222 4.90 22.74 -11.95
C TYR A 222 4.19 24.03 -11.52
N ALA A 223 4.55 24.60 -10.35
CA ALA A 223 3.87 25.72 -9.70
C ALA A 223 4.09 27.08 -10.40
N THR A 224 3.66 27.22 -11.65
CA THR A 224 3.85 28.44 -12.46
C THR A 224 2.80 29.52 -12.26
N THR A 225 1.64 29.17 -11.70
CA THR A 225 0.53 30.08 -11.41
C THR A 225 0.01 29.87 -9.98
N PRO A 226 -0.80 30.79 -9.41
CA PRO A 226 -1.40 30.58 -8.10
C PRO A 226 -2.24 29.29 -7.98
N ILE A 227 -3.00 28.94 -9.03
CA ILE A 227 -3.77 27.68 -9.11
C ILE A 227 -2.83 26.47 -9.16
N ASP A 228 -1.75 26.55 -9.94
CA ASP A 228 -0.75 25.48 -10.01
C ASP A 228 -0.05 25.27 -8.66
N SER A 229 0.18 26.35 -7.92
CA SER A 229 0.77 26.30 -6.58
C SER A 229 -0.07 25.45 -5.62
N ILE A 230 -1.40 25.52 -5.69
CA ILE A 230 -2.28 24.69 -4.85
C ILE A 230 -2.16 23.21 -5.23
N THR A 231 -2.18 22.91 -6.54
CA THR A 231 -1.97 21.53 -7.03
C THR A 231 -0.61 20.98 -6.61
N ALA A 232 0.45 21.78 -6.71
CA ALA A 232 1.78 21.43 -6.26
C ALA A 232 1.82 21.17 -4.75
N LEU A 233 1.18 22.01 -3.93
CA LEU A 233 1.08 21.80 -2.48
C LEU A 233 0.35 20.50 -2.14
N ASN A 234 -0.73 20.17 -2.84
CA ASN A 234 -1.43 18.89 -2.66
C ASN A 234 -0.53 17.68 -2.95
N GLY A 235 0.29 17.78 -4.00
CA GLY A 235 1.28 16.77 -4.37
C GLY A 235 2.47 16.67 -3.41
N ILE A 236 2.98 17.81 -2.94
CA ILE A 236 4.07 17.89 -1.96
C ILE A 236 3.62 17.33 -0.61
N SER A 237 2.38 17.60 -0.18
CA SER A 237 1.82 17.02 1.04
C SER A 237 1.83 15.48 0.98
N LEU A 238 1.47 14.89 -0.16
CA LEU A 238 1.60 13.44 -0.38
C LEU A 238 3.06 12.97 -0.36
N ALA A 239 3.97 13.72 -0.98
CA ALA A 239 5.40 13.40 -0.96
C ALA A 239 5.97 13.37 0.47
N GLU A 240 5.57 14.30 1.33
CA GLU A 240 5.97 14.33 2.73
C GLU A 240 5.39 13.15 3.53
N HIS A 241 4.14 12.75 3.27
CA HIS A 241 3.58 11.54 3.86
C HIS A 241 4.34 10.27 3.46
N ILE A 242 4.68 10.14 2.17
CA ILE A 242 5.49 9.01 1.67
C ILE A 242 6.90 9.03 2.28
N ALA A 243 7.44 10.21 2.57
CA ALA A 243 8.70 10.40 3.30
C ALA A 243 8.56 10.20 4.82
N GLU A 244 7.39 9.80 5.30
CA GLU A 244 7.07 9.58 6.72
C GLU A 244 7.07 10.85 7.59
N ASN A 245 7.00 12.03 6.96
CA ASN A 245 6.96 13.35 7.60
C ASN A 245 5.52 13.87 7.76
N ASP A 246 4.66 13.11 8.44
CA ASP A 246 3.21 13.40 8.50
C ASP A 246 2.89 14.80 9.03
N LYS A 247 3.65 15.32 10.01
CA LYS A 247 3.46 16.68 10.53
C LYS A 247 3.63 17.73 9.43
N GLN A 248 4.67 17.58 8.62
CA GLN A 248 4.93 18.48 7.50
C GLN A 248 3.89 18.33 6.39
N ALA A 249 3.47 17.09 6.10
CA ALA A 249 2.38 16.83 5.18
C ALA A 249 1.10 17.61 5.53
N LEU A 250 0.74 17.65 6.82
CA LEU A 250 -0.42 18.42 7.29
C LEU A 250 -0.21 19.93 7.24
N ASN A 251 0.97 20.43 7.59
CA ASN A 251 1.29 21.85 7.46
C ASN A 251 1.10 22.33 6.02
N ILE A 252 1.62 21.56 5.06
CA ILE A 252 1.53 21.87 3.63
C ILE A 252 0.09 21.77 3.12
N ALA A 253 -0.67 20.75 3.52
CA ALA A 253 -2.08 20.64 3.15
C ALA A 253 -2.93 21.77 3.74
N SER A 254 -2.60 22.23 4.96
CA SER A 254 -3.26 23.38 5.61
C SER A 254 -2.96 24.69 4.86
N ALA A 255 -1.76 24.82 4.28
CA ALA A 255 -1.43 25.95 3.42
C ALA A 255 -2.13 25.88 2.04
N ALA A 256 -2.41 24.69 1.52
CA ALA A 256 -3.17 24.52 0.29
C ALA A 256 -4.64 24.93 0.47
N ILE A 257 -5.27 24.46 1.56
CA ILE A 257 -6.69 24.75 1.81
C ILE A 257 -6.93 26.25 2.08
N SER A 258 -6.03 26.95 2.76
CA SER A 258 -6.16 28.40 2.98
C SER A 258 -6.05 29.24 1.69
N LYS A 259 -5.44 28.68 0.63
CA LYS A 259 -5.30 29.33 -0.67
C LYS A 259 -6.45 29.03 -1.62
N VAL A 260 -7.02 27.82 -1.59
CA VAL A 260 -8.00 27.38 -2.60
C VAL A 260 -9.29 28.19 -2.57
N HIS A 261 -9.70 28.71 -1.41
CA HIS A 261 -10.89 29.55 -1.24
C HIS A 261 -10.87 30.88 -2.02
N ARG A 262 -9.73 31.25 -2.61
CA ARG A 262 -9.59 32.46 -3.42
C ARG A 262 -9.94 32.25 -4.90
N PHE A 263 -10.26 31.01 -5.30
CA PHE A 263 -10.50 30.63 -6.68
C PHE A 263 -11.83 29.88 -6.80
N GLU A 264 -12.60 30.19 -7.84
CA GLU A 264 -13.81 29.45 -8.21
C GLU A 264 -13.44 28.23 -9.08
N ASP A 265 -12.73 27.27 -8.48
CA ASP A 265 -12.36 26.00 -9.12
C ASP A 265 -12.84 24.83 -8.26
N TYR A 266 -13.96 24.22 -8.67
CA TYR A 266 -14.61 23.15 -7.94
C TYR A 266 -13.74 21.89 -7.84
N GLU A 267 -13.12 21.46 -8.94
CA GLU A 267 -12.31 20.24 -8.95
C GLU A 267 -11.06 20.40 -8.08
N LEU A 268 -10.36 21.53 -8.21
CA LEU A 268 -9.21 21.82 -7.37
C LEU A 268 -9.60 21.92 -5.89
N THR A 269 -10.76 22.50 -5.58
CA THR A 269 -11.29 22.59 -4.22
C THR A 269 -11.52 21.21 -3.63
N GLU A 270 -12.20 20.31 -4.34
CA GLU A 270 -12.42 18.93 -3.89
C GLU A 270 -11.10 18.20 -3.63
N ARG A 271 -10.15 18.25 -4.58
CA ARG A 271 -8.84 17.59 -4.44
C ARG A 271 -8.01 18.14 -3.28
N THR A 272 -8.16 19.42 -2.97
CA THR A 272 -7.48 20.08 -1.84
C THR A 272 -8.08 19.67 -0.51
N TYR A 273 -9.42 19.59 -0.42
CA TYR A 273 -10.09 19.04 0.76
C TYR A 273 -9.75 17.58 1.00
N ASP A 274 -9.75 16.76 -0.07
CA ASP A 274 -9.36 15.36 0.00
C ASP A 274 -7.96 15.19 0.60
N ARG A 275 -6.95 15.89 0.06
CA ARG A 275 -5.58 15.85 0.61
C ARG A 275 -5.51 16.35 2.05
N PHE A 276 -6.22 17.42 2.39
CA PHE A 276 -6.22 17.97 3.75
C PHE A 276 -6.80 16.98 4.77
N VAL A 277 -7.93 16.35 4.46
CA VAL A 277 -8.53 15.35 5.34
C VAL A 277 -7.63 14.11 5.45
N GLN A 278 -7.03 13.64 4.35
CA GLN A 278 -6.03 12.57 4.42
C GLN A 278 -4.88 12.93 5.37
N ALA A 279 -4.36 14.15 5.29
CA ALA A 279 -3.31 14.62 6.20
C ALA A 279 -3.75 14.72 7.66
N LEU A 280 -5.01 15.06 7.94
CA LEU A 280 -5.57 14.95 9.30
C LEU A 280 -5.58 13.49 9.79
N ILE A 281 -5.96 12.54 8.94
CA ILE A 281 -6.00 11.11 9.27
C ILE A 281 -4.58 10.57 9.50
N TRP A 282 -3.61 10.90 8.64
CA TRP A 282 -2.20 10.52 8.80
C TRP A 282 -1.63 11.02 10.14
N ASN A 283 -2.02 12.23 10.56
CA ASN A 283 -1.64 12.80 11.85
C ASN A 283 -2.49 12.33 13.04
N ARG A 284 -3.34 11.30 12.85
CA ARG A 284 -4.25 10.76 13.87
C ARG A 284 -5.20 11.79 14.48
N LYS A 285 -5.47 12.90 13.77
CA LYS A 285 -6.45 13.93 14.17
C LYS A 285 -7.86 13.46 13.81
N PHE A 286 -8.23 12.26 14.23
CA PHE A 286 -9.42 11.53 13.77
C PHE A 286 -10.73 12.26 14.05
N ARG A 287 -10.85 12.93 15.20
CA ARG A 287 -12.05 13.74 15.52
C ARG A 287 -12.21 14.89 14.51
N LYS A 288 -11.14 15.65 14.25
CA LYS A 288 -11.14 16.75 13.28
C LYS A 288 -11.42 16.24 11.87
N ALA A 289 -10.79 15.13 11.47
CA ALA A 289 -11.05 14.49 10.18
C ALA A 289 -12.52 14.08 10.03
N LYS A 290 -13.10 13.44 11.06
CA LYS A 290 -14.52 13.05 11.05
C LYS A 290 -15.44 14.26 10.88
N THR A 291 -15.26 15.30 11.70
CA THR A 291 -16.06 16.53 11.61
C THR A 291 -15.96 17.17 10.22
N GLN A 292 -14.76 17.22 9.64
CA GLN A 292 -14.56 17.76 8.30
C GLN A 292 -15.28 16.92 7.24
N ILE A 293 -15.19 15.58 7.32
CA ILE A 293 -15.88 14.67 6.40
C ILE A 293 -17.40 14.83 6.51
N ASP A 294 -17.94 14.86 7.74
CA ASP A 294 -19.36 15.02 7.99
C ASP A 294 -19.86 16.36 7.40
N SER A 295 -19.08 17.44 7.55
CA SER A 295 -19.38 18.75 6.94
C SER A 295 -19.26 18.76 5.42
N LEU A 296 -18.34 18.00 4.83
CA LEU A 296 -18.18 17.95 3.38
C LEU A 296 -19.29 17.14 2.71
N GLU A 297 -19.82 16.12 3.38
CA GLU A 297 -20.91 15.31 2.84
C GLU A 297 -22.22 16.08 2.71
N THR A 298 -22.48 17.07 3.58
CA THR A 298 -23.67 17.92 3.45
C THR A 298 -23.61 18.80 2.21
N VAL A 299 -22.42 19.28 1.86
CA VAL A 299 -22.18 20.15 0.69
C VAL A 299 -22.06 19.34 -0.60
N TYR A 300 -21.41 18.18 -0.52
CA TYR A 300 -21.06 17.34 -1.66
C TYR A 300 -21.60 15.92 -1.47
N PRO A 301 -22.93 15.73 -1.47
CA PRO A 301 -23.52 14.44 -1.14
C PRO A 301 -23.12 13.37 -2.16
N LYS A 302 -22.85 12.15 -1.65
CA LYS A 302 -22.60 10.95 -2.47
C LYS A 302 -21.39 11.07 -3.42
N ARG A 303 -20.39 11.92 -3.16
CA ARG A 303 -19.14 11.92 -3.94
C ARG A 303 -18.22 10.76 -3.54
N ASN A 304 -17.58 10.13 -4.52
CA ASN A 304 -16.72 8.96 -4.27
C ASN A 304 -15.51 9.27 -3.39
N TRP A 305 -14.91 10.46 -3.52
CA TRP A 305 -13.75 10.84 -2.69
C TRP A 305 -14.12 10.97 -1.20
N ILE A 306 -15.36 11.36 -0.87
CA ILE A 306 -15.83 11.42 0.52
C ILE A 306 -16.03 10.01 1.09
N HIS A 307 -16.60 9.10 0.31
CA HIS A 307 -16.66 7.68 0.67
C HIS A 307 -15.24 7.12 0.91
N ALA A 308 -14.26 7.47 0.06
CA ALA A 308 -12.87 7.05 0.24
C ALA A 308 -12.25 7.60 1.53
N LEU A 309 -12.53 8.86 1.89
CA LEU A 309 -12.10 9.46 3.16
C LEU A 309 -12.74 8.78 4.38
N ARG A 310 -14.06 8.53 4.34
CA ARG A 310 -14.77 7.78 5.40
C ARG A 310 -14.19 6.37 5.54
N ALA A 311 -13.93 5.70 4.43
CA ALA A 311 -13.36 4.36 4.42
C ALA A 311 -11.94 4.35 5.02
N THR A 312 -11.12 5.31 4.64
CA THR A 312 -9.75 5.49 5.16
C THR A 312 -9.77 5.80 6.65
N LEU A 313 -10.64 6.69 7.11
CA LEU A 313 -10.82 6.98 8.53
C LEU A 313 -11.24 5.72 9.31
N GLY A 314 -12.15 4.92 8.76
CA GLY A 314 -12.56 3.65 9.35
C GLY A 314 -11.38 2.68 9.52
N LEU A 315 -10.53 2.54 8.50
CA LEU A 315 -9.34 1.69 8.56
C LEU A 315 -8.38 2.12 9.67
N TYR A 316 -8.09 3.43 9.76
CA TYR A 316 -7.18 3.99 10.76
C TYR A 316 -7.74 3.93 12.20
N THR A 317 -9.06 3.93 12.36
CA THR A 317 -9.73 3.88 13.66
C THR A 317 -10.19 2.47 14.07
N GLY A 318 -9.91 1.46 13.24
CA GLY A 318 -10.29 0.06 13.45
C GLY A 318 -11.74 -0.28 13.09
N ASP A 319 -12.51 0.66 12.52
CA ASP A 319 -13.88 0.46 12.06
C ASP A 319 -13.93 -0.09 10.63
N THR A 320 -13.43 -1.31 10.49
CA THR A 320 -13.35 -2.01 9.19
C THR A 320 -14.71 -2.28 8.55
N LYS A 321 -15.79 -2.33 9.34
CA LYS A 321 -17.15 -2.52 8.81
C LYS A 321 -17.59 -1.29 8.02
N VAL A 322 -17.37 -0.10 8.56
CA VAL A 322 -17.59 1.15 7.84
C VAL A 322 -16.75 1.18 6.58
N SER A 323 -15.45 0.86 6.66
CA SER A 323 -14.57 0.87 5.49
C SER A 323 -15.05 -0.01 4.34
N VAL A 324 -15.47 -1.24 4.62
CA VAL A 324 -15.99 -2.15 3.58
C VAL A 324 -17.26 -1.55 2.94
N LYS A 325 -18.20 -1.05 3.75
CA LYS A 325 -19.45 -0.43 3.26
C LYS A 325 -19.19 0.76 2.36
N GLU A 326 -18.28 1.65 2.75
CA GLU A 326 -17.97 2.86 1.98
C GLU A 326 -17.28 2.55 0.65
N TYR A 327 -16.34 1.59 0.62
CA TYR A 327 -15.76 1.14 -0.65
C TYR A 327 -16.79 0.44 -1.55
N GLU A 328 -17.75 -0.30 -0.99
CA GLU A 328 -18.87 -0.84 -1.75
C GLU A 328 -19.75 0.26 -2.35
N ALA A 329 -19.99 1.35 -1.63
CA ALA A 329 -20.73 2.50 -2.16
C ALA A 329 -20.02 3.16 -3.36
N ILE A 330 -18.69 3.19 -3.38
CA ILE A 330 -17.90 3.63 -4.54
C ILE A 330 -18.11 2.65 -5.71
N LEU A 331 -17.98 1.35 -5.46
CA LEU A 331 -18.08 0.31 -6.48
C LEU A 331 -19.47 0.16 -7.11
N THR A 332 -20.53 0.52 -6.38
CA THR A 332 -21.89 0.59 -6.92
C THR A 332 -22.01 1.66 -8.01
N LYS A 333 -21.25 2.75 -7.91
CA LYS A 333 -21.25 3.85 -8.91
C LYS A 333 -20.21 3.65 -10.00
N ASP A 334 -19.03 3.18 -9.62
CA ASP A 334 -17.92 2.89 -10.50
C ASP A 334 -17.31 1.53 -10.15
N SER A 335 -17.81 0.49 -10.83
CA SER A 335 -17.34 -0.89 -10.64
C SER A 335 -15.86 -1.09 -11.00
N THR A 336 -15.30 -0.15 -11.77
CA THR A 336 -13.90 -0.18 -12.20
C THR A 336 -12.97 0.59 -11.28
N SER A 337 -13.50 1.33 -10.29
CA SER A 337 -12.71 2.18 -9.40
C SER A 337 -11.52 1.45 -8.78
N PHE A 338 -10.31 1.98 -8.99
CA PHE A 338 -9.09 1.47 -8.36
C PHE A 338 -9.19 1.53 -6.83
N ASP A 339 -9.53 2.70 -6.29
CA ASP A 339 -9.67 2.93 -4.85
C ASP A 339 -10.78 2.06 -4.26
N GLY A 340 -11.89 1.90 -4.98
CA GLY A 340 -12.97 0.99 -4.59
C GLY A 340 -12.49 -0.46 -4.46
N ASN A 341 -11.83 -0.99 -5.50
CA ASN A 341 -11.42 -2.41 -5.52
C ASN A 341 -10.27 -2.71 -4.56
N LEU A 342 -9.14 -1.98 -4.66
CA LEU A 342 -7.98 -2.21 -3.79
C LEU A 342 -8.24 -1.75 -2.35
N GLY A 343 -8.97 -0.65 -2.16
CA GLY A 343 -9.40 -0.21 -0.84
C GLY A 343 -10.28 -1.25 -0.15
N LYS A 344 -11.25 -1.83 -0.86
CA LYS A 344 -12.06 -2.95 -0.35
C LYS A 344 -11.21 -4.17 0.02
N ALA A 345 -10.21 -4.52 -0.79
CA ALA A 345 -9.29 -5.61 -0.48
C ALA A 345 -8.57 -5.37 0.86
N ASN A 346 -8.04 -4.16 1.08
CA ASN A 346 -7.40 -3.77 2.34
C ASN A 346 -8.38 -3.80 3.53
N ALA A 347 -9.61 -3.30 3.36
CA ALA A 347 -10.64 -3.30 4.40
C ALA A 347 -11.09 -4.72 4.77
N LEU A 348 -11.26 -5.60 3.79
CA LEU A 348 -11.59 -7.01 4.01
C LEU A 348 -10.46 -7.72 4.75
N PHE A 349 -9.21 -7.48 4.38
CA PHE A 349 -8.05 -8.01 5.09
C PHE A 349 -8.02 -7.54 6.55
N ALA A 350 -8.21 -6.24 6.80
CA ALA A 350 -8.27 -5.69 8.16
C ALA A 350 -9.45 -6.23 8.98
N SER A 351 -10.54 -6.64 8.31
CA SER A 351 -11.69 -7.31 8.92
C SER A 351 -11.49 -8.82 9.14
N ASP A 352 -10.29 -9.35 8.87
CA ASP A 352 -9.93 -10.78 8.92
C ASP A 352 -10.70 -11.67 7.92
N ARG A 353 -11.17 -11.08 6.81
CA ARG A 353 -11.85 -11.76 5.70
C ARG A 353 -10.89 -11.99 4.54
N ILE A 354 -10.03 -12.99 4.71
CA ILE A 354 -8.86 -13.22 3.85
C ILE A 354 -9.22 -13.64 2.42
N ILE A 355 -10.09 -14.65 2.22
CA ILE A 355 -10.50 -15.09 0.87
C ILE A 355 -11.20 -13.95 0.11
N PRO A 356 -12.17 -13.21 0.68
CA PRO A 356 -12.72 -12.01 0.04
C PRO A 356 -11.66 -10.97 -0.32
N ALA A 357 -10.64 -10.77 0.52
CA ALA A 357 -9.55 -9.83 0.24
C ALA A 357 -8.72 -10.24 -0.99
N TYR A 358 -8.38 -11.53 -1.13
CA TYR A 358 -7.74 -12.05 -2.35
C TYR A 358 -8.59 -11.79 -3.59
N ARG A 359 -9.89 -12.14 -3.54
CA ARG A 359 -10.82 -11.94 -4.67
C ARG A 359 -10.91 -10.48 -5.09
N ALA A 360 -10.99 -9.55 -4.14
CA ALA A 360 -10.99 -8.12 -4.42
C ALA A 360 -9.67 -7.66 -5.07
N ALA A 361 -8.52 -8.15 -4.59
CA ALA A 361 -7.23 -7.81 -5.19
C ALA A 361 -7.05 -8.40 -6.61
N PHE A 362 -7.49 -9.63 -6.85
CA PHE A 362 -7.52 -10.21 -8.20
C PHE A 362 -8.48 -9.47 -9.12
N LYS A 363 -9.64 -9.02 -8.61
CA LYS A 363 -10.55 -8.16 -9.36
C LYS A 363 -9.86 -6.86 -9.76
N THR A 364 -9.11 -6.21 -8.86
CA THR A 364 -8.27 -5.06 -9.21
C THR A 364 -7.33 -5.37 -10.36
N LEU A 365 -6.61 -6.50 -10.33
CA LEU A 365 -5.67 -6.87 -11.40
C LEU A 365 -6.33 -7.26 -12.73
N SER A 366 -7.58 -7.72 -12.70
CA SER A 366 -8.35 -7.99 -13.92
C SER A 366 -8.69 -6.71 -14.69
N ILE A 367 -8.81 -5.58 -13.96
CA ILE A 367 -9.11 -4.25 -14.51
C ILE A 367 -7.81 -3.50 -14.81
N TYR A 368 -6.91 -3.46 -13.82
CA TYR A 368 -5.62 -2.79 -13.86
C TYR A 368 -4.49 -3.82 -13.95
N LYS A 369 -4.24 -4.30 -15.18
CA LYS A 369 -3.17 -5.26 -15.45
C LYS A 369 -1.83 -4.74 -14.93
N ASN A 370 -1.06 -5.62 -14.29
CA ASN A 370 0.27 -5.33 -13.75
C ASN A 370 0.37 -4.27 -12.63
N GLN A 371 -0.74 -3.81 -12.05
CA GLN A 371 -0.72 -2.81 -10.99
C GLN A 371 0.11 -3.29 -9.77
N LYS A 372 1.10 -2.46 -9.39
CA LYS A 372 2.15 -2.80 -8.41
C LYS A 372 1.62 -3.07 -7.01
N ASP A 373 0.71 -2.24 -6.51
CA ASP A 373 0.20 -2.32 -5.14
C ASP A 373 -0.72 -3.53 -4.94
N ALA A 374 -1.56 -3.86 -5.93
CA ALA A 374 -2.39 -5.05 -5.92
C ALA A 374 -1.55 -6.33 -5.97
N LYS A 375 -0.49 -6.37 -6.80
CA LYS A 375 0.49 -7.47 -6.80
C LYS A 375 1.21 -7.60 -5.45
N GLY A 376 1.69 -6.48 -4.92
CA GLY A 376 2.37 -6.44 -3.62
C GLY A 376 1.44 -6.85 -2.46
N PHE A 377 0.15 -6.51 -2.55
CA PHE A 377 -0.87 -6.94 -1.60
C PHE A 377 -1.07 -8.45 -1.64
N ILE A 378 -1.22 -9.05 -2.84
CA ILE A 378 -1.34 -10.50 -3.00
C ILE A 378 -0.07 -11.20 -2.50
N GLU A 379 1.11 -10.71 -2.85
CA GLU A 379 2.38 -11.27 -2.36
C GLU A 379 2.50 -11.21 -0.83
N LYS A 380 2.06 -10.10 -0.21
CA LYS A 380 1.96 -10.00 1.24
C LYS A 380 1.02 -11.05 1.82
N LEU A 381 -0.12 -11.29 1.19
CA LEU A 381 -1.04 -12.36 1.61
C LEU A 381 -0.39 -13.74 1.46
N ASP A 382 0.25 -14.02 0.33
CA ASP A 382 0.91 -15.30 0.05
C ASP A 382 2.01 -15.59 1.09
N VAL A 383 2.83 -14.61 1.43
CA VAL A 383 3.89 -14.74 2.45
C VAL A 383 3.35 -15.15 3.81
N MET A 384 2.15 -14.68 4.22
CA MET A 384 1.56 -15.06 5.50
C MET A 384 1.14 -16.53 5.58
N TYR A 385 0.89 -17.18 4.43
CA TYR A 385 0.40 -18.55 4.35
C TYR A 385 1.38 -19.51 3.69
N THR A 386 2.55 -19.02 3.29
CA THR A 386 3.61 -19.86 2.73
C THR A 386 4.27 -20.64 3.87
N PRO A 387 4.44 -21.97 3.73
CA PRO A 387 5.09 -22.77 4.75
C PRO A 387 6.49 -22.26 5.12
N SER A 388 6.79 -22.27 6.41
CA SER A 388 8.08 -21.84 6.93
C SER A 388 8.68 -22.83 7.90
N ILE A 389 10.01 -22.84 7.95
CA ILE A 389 10.77 -23.42 9.05
C ILE A 389 11.48 -22.26 9.75
N GLU A 390 11.42 -22.26 11.08
CA GLU A 390 12.14 -21.33 11.95
C GLU A 390 13.04 -22.13 12.88
N GLU A 391 14.30 -21.72 12.96
CA GLU A 391 15.27 -22.23 13.92
C GLU A 391 15.58 -21.13 14.91
N HIS A 392 15.46 -21.42 16.20
CA HIS A 392 15.77 -20.48 17.29
C HIS A 392 16.78 -21.12 18.23
N ALA A 393 18.00 -20.57 18.25
CA ALA A 393 19.04 -20.96 19.19
C ALA A 393 19.33 -19.82 20.17
N ALA A 394 19.55 -20.14 21.43
CA ALA A 394 19.93 -19.15 22.43
C ALA A 394 20.77 -19.75 23.56
N TYR A 395 21.57 -18.88 24.16
CA TYR A 395 22.41 -19.15 25.32
C TYR A 395 21.97 -18.25 26.48
N THR A 396 21.88 -18.82 27.67
CA THR A 396 21.45 -18.11 28.88
C THR A 396 22.42 -18.35 30.02
N PHE A 397 22.58 -17.34 30.87
CA PHE A 397 23.29 -17.47 32.14
C PHE A 397 22.66 -16.56 33.20
N ASP A 398 22.75 -16.95 34.45
CA ASP A 398 22.23 -16.19 35.59
C ASP A 398 23.26 -16.06 36.73
N ASN A 399 22.92 -15.28 37.75
CA ASN A 399 23.74 -15.08 38.94
C ASN A 399 23.67 -16.22 39.97
N GLY A 400 22.92 -17.28 39.69
CA GLY A 400 22.90 -18.52 40.47
C GLY A 400 23.83 -19.59 39.88
N ASP A 401 24.79 -19.17 39.05
CA ASP A 401 25.74 -20.03 38.35
C ASP A 401 25.08 -21.07 37.41
N ASN A 402 23.84 -20.80 36.96
CA ASN A 402 23.19 -21.65 35.97
C ASN A 402 23.49 -21.13 34.56
N ILE A 403 23.89 -22.04 33.69
CA ILE A 403 24.03 -21.83 32.26
C ILE A 403 23.07 -22.74 31.51
N ALA A 404 22.59 -22.30 30.35
CA ALA A 404 21.83 -23.18 29.47
C ALA A 404 21.97 -22.80 28.00
N PHE A 405 21.88 -23.82 27.16
CA PHE A 405 21.73 -23.68 25.72
C PHE A 405 20.41 -24.32 25.31
N TYR A 406 19.66 -23.68 24.41
CA TYR A 406 18.50 -24.32 23.81
C TYR A 406 18.39 -24.03 22.31
N THR A 407 17.73 -24.96 21.63
CA THR A 407 17.33 -24.87 20.23
C THR A 407 15.85 -25.20 20.10
N ASN A 408 15.14 -24.47 19.25
CA ASN A 408 13.76 -24.76 18.89
C ASN A 408 13.60 -24.70 17.38
N THR A 409 13.36 -25.86 16.78
CA THR A 409 13.02 -25.98 15.36
C THR A 409 11.51 -26.04 15.23
N THR A 410 10.91 -25.09 14.52
CA THR A 410 9.46 -25.05 14.30
C THR A 410 9.14 -25.04 12.81
N ALA A 411 8.38 -26.03 12.35
CA ALA A 411 7.73 -26.03 11.05
C ALA A 411 6.30 -25.49 11.19
N ASP A 412 5.95 -24.49 10.39
CA ASP A 412 4.62 -23.88 10.32
C ASP A 412 4.02 -24.09 8.93
N ILE A 413 2.83 -24.68 8.91
CA ILE A 413 2.16 -25.09 7.67
C ILE A 413 0.70 -24.62 7.71
N ALA A 414 0.34 -23.71 6.82
CA ALA A 414 -1.05 -23.33 6.59
C ALA A 414 -1.68 -24.21 5.50
N LEU A 415 -2.70 -25.00 5.86
CA LEU A 415 -3.46 -25.81 4.89
C LEU A 415 -4.64 -25.04 4.30
N SER A 416 -5.09 -23.97 4.96
CA SER A 416 -6.05 -23.01 4.43
C SER A 416 -5.89 -21.64 5.09
N THR A 417 -6.69 -20.65 4.70
CA THR A 417 -6.72 -19.36 5.42
C THR A 417 -7.30 -19.46 6.83
N LYS A 418 -7.98 -20.57 7.17
CA LYS A 418 -8.61 -20.82 8.47
C LYS A 418 -7.85 -21.83 9.34
N PHE A 419 -7.10 -22.74 8.73
CA PHE A 419 -6.45 -23.85 9.44
C PHE A 419 -4.94 -23.85 9.19
N ARG A 420 -4.20 -23.90 10.29
CA ARG A 420 -2.73 -23.96 10.34
C ARG A 420 -2.31 -25.01 11.35
N THR A 421 -1.25 -25.71 11.04
CA THR A 421 -0.62 -26.67 11.93
C THR A 421 0.85 -26.32 12.11
N THR A 422 1.39 -26.65 13.28
CA THR A 422 2.79 -26.46 13.61
C THR A 422 3.35 -27.75 14.19
N VAL A 423 4.60 -28.04 13.89
CA VAL A 423 5.37 -29.09 14.59
C VAL A 423 6.64 -28.42 15.10
N SER A 424 6.90 -28.58 16.39
CA SER A 424 8.08 -28.01 17.03
C SER A 424 8.86 -29.07 17.78
N TYR A 425 10.18 -28.97 17.72
CA TYR A 425 11.09 -29.73 18.55
C TYR A 425 11.98 -28.75 19.32
N PHE A 426 11.85 -28.78 20.64
CA PHE A 426 12.61 -27.97 21.56
C PHE A 426 13.60 -28.86 22.30
N TYR A 427 14.86 -28.46 22.30
CA TYR A 427 15.92 -29.09 23.07
C TYR A 427 16.55 -28.04 23.97
N ARG A 428 16.73 -28.36 25.26
CA ARG A 428 17.45 -27.54 26.22
C ARG A 428 18.44 -28.41 26.97
N ASN A 429 19.64 -27.90 27.17
CA ASN A 429 20.63 -28.43 28.09
C ASN A 429 20.98 -27.34 29.10
N THR A 430 20.95 -27.66 30.38
CA THR A 430 21.22 -26.72 31.47
C THR A 430 22.14 -27.35 32.50
N GLU A 431 23.01 -26.53 33.07
CA GLU A 431 24.02 -26.92 34.04
C GLU A 431 24.15 -25.85 35.11
N ASN A 432 24.39 -26.26 36.36
CA ASN A 432 24.92 -25.37 37.39
C ASN A 432 26.44 -25.56 37.50
N THR A 433 27.21 -24.51 37.26
CA THR A 433 28.68 -24.61 37.18
C THR A 433 29.37 -24.78 38.53
N VAL A 434 28.65 -24.65 39.64
CA VAL A 434 29.18 -24.83 41.00
C VAL A 434 28.83 -26.21 41.55
N THR A 435 27.57 -26.63 41.46
CA THR A 435 27.14 -27.94 41.99
C THR A 435 27.47 -29.09 41.02
N GLY A 436 27.66 -28.80 39.73
CA GLY A 436 27.83 -29.81 38.68
C GLY A 436 26.52 -30.49 38.26
N ASN A 437 25.37 -30.02 38.76
CA ASN A 437 24.06 -30.56 38.39
C ASN A 437 23.76 -30.25 36.93
N GLN A 438 23.40 -31.28 36.16
CA GLN A 438 23.11 -31.18 34.74
C GLN A 438 21.77 -31.80 34.39
N ALA A 439 21.01 -31.14 33.52
CA ALA A 439 19.76 -31.64 32.99
C ALA A 439 19.55 -31.30 31.52
N SER A 440 18.84 -32.17 30.82
CA SER A 440 18.40 -31.96 29.45
C SER A 440 16.89 -32.16 29.32
N SER A 441 16.27 -31.42 28.40
CA SER A 441 14.84 -31.52 28.11
C SER A 441 14.63 -31.55 26.60
N HIS A 442 13.80 -32.50 26.17
CA HIS A 442 13.37 -32.73 24.80
C HIS A 442 11.85 -32.62 24.75
N VAL A 443 11.34 -31.58 24.08
CA VAL A 443 9.91 -31.34 23.95
C VAL A 443 9.50 -31.43 22.49
N VAL A 444 8.60 -32.37 22.19
CA VAL A 444 7.95 -32.48 20.87
C VAL A 444 6.55 -31.93 21.00
N LEU A 445 6.22 -30.94 20.15
CA LEU A 445 4.93 -30.26 20.16
C LEU A 445 4.26 -30.38 18.79
N ALA A 446 2.95 -30.66 18.80
CA ALA A 446 2.07 -30.54 17.65
C ALA A 446 1.00 -29.48 17.95
N GLY A 447 0.93 -28.47 17.11
CA GLY A 447 0.00 -27.35 17.22
C GLY A 447 -1.06 -27.35 16.14
N LEU A 448 -2.26 -26.93 16.52
CA LEU A 448 -3.42 -26.70 15.68
C LEU A 448 -3.92 -25.28 15.94
N GLN A 449 -4.12 -24.53 14.87
CA GLN A 449 -4.72 -23.20 14.91
C GLN A 449 -5.91 -23.15 13.96
N PHE A 450 -7.08 -22.80 14.49
CA PHE A 450 -8.32 -22.71 13.73
C PHE A 450 -9.01 -21.35 13.91
N LYS A 451 -9.35 -20.70 12.80
CA LYS A 451 -10.18 -19.48 12.80
C LYS A 451 -11.66 -19.86 12.81
N LEU A 452 -12.29 -19.73 13.98
CA LEU A 452 -13.72 -20.00 14.18
C LEU A 452 -14.57 -18.93 13.48
N LEU A 453 -14.24 -17.65 13.71
CA LEU A 453 -14.90 -16.47 13.16
C LEU A 453 -13.82 -15.42 12.82
N PRO A 454 -14.13 -14.39 12.01
CA PRO A 454 -13.21 -13.28 11.81
C PRO A 454 -12.76 -12.71 13.17
N LYS A 455 -11.43 -12.56 13.35
CA LYS A 455 -10.82 -12.07 14.60
C LYS A 455 -11.05 -12.96 15.83
N THR A 456 -11.39 -14.23 15.61
CA THR A 456 -11.53 -15.25 16.65
C THR A 456 -10.76 -16.51 16.27
N THR A 457 -9.71 -16.82 17.03
CA THR A 457 -8.81 -17.93 16.74
C THR A 457 -8.67 -18.82 17.96
N LEU A 458 -8.95 -20.11 17.80
CA LEU A 458 -8.60 -21.15 18.76
C LEU A 458 -7.22 -21.71 18.41
N LYS A 459 -6.35 -21.81 19.40
CA LYS A 459 -5.04 -22.45 19.30
C LYS A 459 -4.99 -23.58 20.31
N THR A 460 -4.48 -24.73 19.89
CA THR A 460 -4.27 -25.91 20.72
C THR A 460 -2.90 -26.46 20.39
N VAL A 461 -2.04 -26.63 21.39
CA VAL A 461 -0.74 -27.29 21.28
C VAL A 461 -0.74 -28.45 22.25
N VAL A 462 -0.37 -29.63 21.76
CA VAL A 462 -0.21 -30.84 22.56
C VAL A 462 1.20 -31.35 22.36
N GLY A 463 1.76 -32.02 23.36
CA GLY A 463 3.08 -32.59 23.23
C GLY A 463 3.53 -33.40 24.41
N LEU A 464 4.78 -33.83 24.34
CA LEU A 464 5.46 -34.57 25.38
C LEU A 464 6.77 -33.85 25.70
N ASN A 465 7.02 -33.60 26.98
CA ASN A 465 8.30 -33.17 27.51
C ASN A 465 8.98 -34.39 28.13
N ASN A 466 10.09 -34.82 27.54
CA ASN A 466 11.00 -35.79 28.13
C ASN A 466 12.18 -35.05 28.74
N SER A 467 12.32 -35.11 30.05
CA SER A 467 13.41 -34.48 30.78
C SER A 467 14.31 -35.55 31.37
N ARG A 468 15.61 -35.27 31.42
CA ARG A 468 16.62 -36.11 32.08
C ARG A 468 17.45 -35.25 33.01
N PHE A 469 17.51 -35.63 34.27
CA PHE A 469 18.42 -35.07 35.26
C PHE A 469 19.45 -36.14 35.60
N MET A 470 20.72 -35.88 35.33
CA MET A 470 21.80 -36.86 35.50
C MET A 470 21.46 -38.22 34.82
N THR A 471 21.11 -39.24 35.61
CA THR A 471 20.74 -40.58 35.10
C THR A 471 19.23 -40.85 35.10
N GLU A 472 18.44 -40.03 35.78
CA GLU A 472 16.99 -40.20 35.91
C GLU A 472 16.26 -39.45 34.81
N ALA A 473 15.15 -40.01 34.32
CA ALA A 473 14.35 -39.40 33.28
C ALA A 473 12.86 -39.60 33.53
N TYR A 474 12.07 -38.60 33.16
CA TYR A 474 10.62 -38.66 33.19
C TYR A 474 10.02 -38.10 31.92
N THR A 475 8.74 -38.38 31.70
CA THR A 475 7.99 -37.84 30.57
C THR A 475 6.66 -37.28 31.04
N GLN A 476 6.39 -36.02 30.71
CA GLN A 476 5.20 -35.29 31.10
C GLN A 476 4.45 -34.78 29.87
N PRO A 477 3.12 -34.96 29.79
CA PRO A 477 2.33 -34.37 28.73
C PRO A 477 2.28 -32.85 28.89
N VAL A 478 2.36 -32.11 27.79
CA VAL A 478 2.19 -30.65 27.79
C VAL A 478 1.00 -30.27 26.92
N LEU A 479 0.28 -29.24 27.34
CA LEU A 479 -0.95 -28.81 26.70
C LEU A 479 -1.07 -27.29 26.79
N ASP A 480 -1.38 -26.62 25.69
CA ASP A 480 -1.69 -25.20 25.66
C ASP A 480 -2.94 -24.97 24.81
N VAL A 481 -4.02 -24.48 25.42
CA VAL A 481 -5.27 -24.15 24.74
C VAL A 481 -5.55 -22.66 24.94
N LYS A 482 -5.57 -21.89 23.86
CA LYS A 482 -5.75 -20.44 23.87
C LYS A 482 -6.85 -20.00 22.89
N LEU A 483 -7.87 -19.31 23.40
CA LEU A 483 -8.89 -18.62 22.62
C LEU A 483 -8.53 -17.12 22.51
N ASN A 484 -8.17 -16.68 21.31
CA ASN A 484 -7.84 -15.29 21.00
C ASN A 484 -9.01 -14.59 20.31
N LEU A 485 -9.42 -13.44 20.83
CA LEU A 485 -10.61 -12.71 20.44
C LEU A 485 -10.31 -11.22 20.25
N GLN A 486 -11.07 -10.58 19.37
CA GLN A 486 -11.16 -9.12 19.28
C GLN A 486 -12.63 -8.68 19.46
N PRO A 487 -13.17 -8.67 20.69
CA PRO A 487 -14.60 -8.44 20.92
C PRO A 487 -15.07 -7.04 20.51
N LEU A 488 -14.21 -6.03 20.67
CA LEU A 488 -14.48 -4.64 20.28
C LEU A 488 -13.30 -4.07 19.49
N LYS A 489 -13.54 -2.95 18.77
CA LYS A 489 -12.46 -2.27 18.04
C LYS A 489 -11.34 -1.87 19.02
N LEU A 490 -10.09 -2.16 18.61
CA LEU A 490 -8.89 -1.89 19.40
C LEU A 490 -8.82 -2.63 20.76
N GLN A 491 -9.68 -3.63 21.00
CA GLN A 491 -9.63 -4.44 22.22
C GLN A 491 -9.35 -5.89 21.89
N ASN A 492 -8.31 -6.47 22.47
CA ASN A 492 -7.98 -7.88 22.31
C ASN A 492 -8.13 -8.60 23.64
N LEU A 493 -8.68 -9.82 23.60
CA LEU A 493 -8.84 -10.69 24.75
C LEU A 493 -8.29 -12.07 24.41
N ALA A 494 -7.44 -12.63 25.26
CA ALA A 494 -7.01 -14.01 25.19
C ALA A 494 -7.37 -14.72 26.48
N LEU A 495 -8.02 -15.87 26.36
CA LEU A 495 -8.33 -16.78 27.47
C LEU A 495 -7.56 -18.07 27.21
N GLY A 496 -6.94 -18.65 28.21
CA GLY A 496 -6.21 -19.89 27.99
C GLY A 496 -5.96 -20.74 29.21
N TYR A 497 -5.68 -22.00 28.93
CA TYR A 497 -5.18 -22.99 29.86
C TYR A 497 -3.85 -23.53 29.33
N GLN A 498 -2.82 -23.59 30.18
CA GLN A 498 -1.50 -24.10 29.81
C GLN A 498 -0.98 -25.03 30.90
N ARG A 499 -0.69 -26.28 30.53
CA ARG A 499 0.03 -27.27 31.34
C ARG A 499 1.46 -27.36 30.83
N GLU A 500 2.42 -26.99 31.67
CA GLU A 500 3.85 -27.10 31.36
C GLU A 500 4.64 -27.67 32.54
N VAL A 501 5.91 -27.97 32.31
CA VAL A 501 6.85 -28.44 33.34
C VAL A 501 7.87 -27.34 33.58
N GLN A 502 8.14 -27.03 34.84
CA GLN A 502 9.18 -26.06 35.19
C GLN A 502 10.55 -26.60 34.74
N ASN A 503 11.20 -25.88 33.83
CA ASN A 503 12.43 -26.34 33.17
C ASN A 503 13.54 -25.29 33.10
N PHE A 504 13.50 -24.31 34.01
CA PHE A 504 14.43 -23.18 33.97
C PHE A 504 15.89 -23.58 34.25
N ASN A 505 16.17 -24.39 35.27
CA ASN A 505 17.51 -24.88 35.61
C ASN A 505 17.48 -26.40 35.93
N ALA A 506 18.65 -26.98 36.19
CA ALA A 506 18.79 -28.42 36.42
C ALA A 506 17.97 -28.90 37.63
N ASP A 507 18.06 -28.19 38.76
CA ASP A 507 17.40 -28.58 40.02
C ASP A 507 15.86 -28.53 39.93
N LEU A 508 15.30 -27.62 39.13
CA LEU A 508 13.85 -27.59 38.90
C LEU A 508 13.40 -28.68 37.96
N ILE A 509 14.24 -29.05 36.98
CA ILE A 509 13.96 -30.16 36.10
C ILE A 509 13.86 -31.45 36.91
N GLU A 510 14.81 -31.71 37.82
CA GLU A 510 14.79 -32.87 38.73
C GLU A 510 13.45 -33.05 39.45
N ARG A 511 12.85 -31.94 39.92
CA ARG A 511 11.66 -31.97 40.77
C ARG A 511 10.35 -32.24 40.05
N GLU A 512 10.34 -32.30 38.72
CA GLU A 512 9.15 -32.63 37.91
C GLU A 512 7.92 -31.74 38.26
N ILE A 513 8.15 -30.45 38.56
CA ILE A 513 7.06 -29.54 38.93
C ILE A 513 6.22 -29.21 37.70
N VAL A 514 5.00 -29.73 37.68
CA VAL A 514 4.00 -29.45 36.65
C VAL A 514 3.19 -28.23 37.06
N GLN A 515 3.07 -27.27 36.15
CA GLN A 515 2.30 -26.04 36.35
C GLN A 515 1.08 -26.02 35.44
N ASN A 516 -0.09 -25.76 36.02
CA ASN A 516 -1.37 -25.60 35.34
C ASN A 516 -1.82 -24.15 35.44
N HIS A 517 -1.63 -23.38 34.38
CA HIS A 517 -1.98 -21.97 34.29
C HIS A 517 -3.37 -21.77 33.72
N TYR A 518 -4.16 -20.93 34.37
CA TYR A 518 -5.44 -20.40 33.91
C TYR A 518 -5.28 -18.90 33.71
N GLY A 519 -5.24 -18.48 32.45
CA GLY A 519 -4.81 -17.14 32.06
C GLY A 519 -5.88 -16.32 31.36
N LEU A 520 -5.88 -15.02 31.63
CA LEU A 520 -6.62 -13.99 30.92
C LEU A 520 -5.66 -12.85 30.57
N ASN A 521 -5.56 -12.52 29.28
CA ASN A 521 -4.85 -11.34 28.80
C ASN A 521 -5.82 -10.41 28.10
N TYR A 522 -5.85 -9.14 28.49
CA TYR A 522 -6.69 -8.11 27.90
C TYR A 522 -5.84 -6.91 27.49
N ASN A 523 -6.06 -6.40 26.28
CA ASN A 523 -5.35 -5.23 25.77
C ASN A 523 -6.35 -4.23 25.18
N LEU A 524 -6.43 -3.05 25.79
CA LEU A 524 -7.21 -1.90 25.34
C LEU A 524 -6.31 -0.90 24.63
N GLY A 525 -6.55 -0.67 23.34
CA GLY A 525 -5.97 0.44 22.59
C GLY A 525 -6.97 1.57 22.38
N THR A 526 -6.48 2.80 22.24
CA THR A 526 -7.31 3.97 21.97
C THR A 526 -6.86 4.75 20.73
N ASN A 527 -7.78 5.57 20.20
CA ASN A 527 -7.51 6.48 19.08
C ASN A 527 -6.72 7.74 19.46
N PHE A 528 -6.38 7.91 20.75
CA PHE A 528 -5.59 9.04 21.27
C PHE A 528 -4.25 8.59 21.88
N ASN A 529 -3.74 7.44 21.43
CA ASN A 529 -2.42 6.87 21.72
C ASN A 529 -2.21 6.29 23.12
N LEU A 530 -3.23 6.27 23.97
CA LEU A 530 -3.21 5.53 25.23
C LEU A 530 -3.49 4.04 24.96
N GLY A 531 -2.75 3.16 25.63
CA GLY A 531 -3.03 1.74 25.67
C GLY A 531 -2.89 1.18 27.08
N TRP A 532 -3.62 0.10 27.36
CA TRP A 532 -3.62 -0.55 28.65
C TRP A 532 -3.68 -2.06 28.47
N TYR A 533 -2.62 -2.73 28.90
CA TYR A 533 -2.50 -4.18 28.90
C TYR A 533 -2.69 -4.71 30.33
N THR A 534 -3.40 -5.83 30.48
CA THR A 534 -3.59 -6.52 31.76
C THR A 534 -3.52 -8.03 31.53
N GLN A 535 -2.78 -8.71 32.39
CA GLN A 535 -2.63 -10.15 32.46
C GLN A 535 -2.99 -10.61 33.87
N LEU A 536 -3.90 -11.57 33.94
CA LEU A 536 -4.27 -12.29 35.14
C LEU A 536 -3.94 -13.76 34.93
N MET A 537 -3.28 -14.40 35.89
CA MET A 537 -2.95 -15.81 35.80
C MET A 537 -3.00 -16.47 37.16
N TYR A 538 -3.82 -17.51 37.27
CA TYR A 538 -3.84 -18.43 38.40
C TYR A 538 -3.10 -19.71 38.01
N THR A 539 -2.21 -20.20 38.88
CA THR A 539 -1.38 -21.38 38.60
C THR A 539 -1.52 -22.39 39.73
N GLN A 540 -1.77 -23.65 39.38
CA GLN A 540 -1.71 -24.79 40.30
C GLN A 540 -0.47 -25.63 39.99
N GLN A 541 0.27 -26.00 41.01
CA GLN A 541 1.51 -26.76 40.88
C GLN A 541 1.36 -28.19 41.44
N SER A 542 2.12 -29.14 40.91
CA SER A 542 2.07 -30.54 41.36
C SER A 542 2.61 -30.77 42.78
N ASP A 543 3.34 -29.80 43.33
CA ASP A 543 3.82 -29.79 44.73
C ASP A 543 2.77 -29.23 45.72
N ALA A 544 1.50 -29.17 45.30
CA ALA A 544 0.36 -28.62 46.03
C ALA A 544 0.38 -27.10 46.26
N ASN A 545 1.37 -26.37 45.75
CA ASN A 545 1.40 -24.92 45.85
C ASN A 545 0.53 -24.25 44.77
N THR A 546 0.08 -23.03 45.04
CA THR A 546 -0.66 -22.21 44.07
C THR A 546 -0.08 -20.81 43.96
N ARG A 547 -0.19 -20.20 42.77
CA ARG A 547 0.36 -18.87 42.47
C ARG A 547 -0.65 -18.00 41.76
N ASN A 548 -0.76 -16.75 42.19
CA ASN A 548 -1.51 -15.70 41.50
C ASN A 548 -0.54 -14.69 40.87
N LEU A 549 -0.87 -14.23 39.66
CA LEU A 549 -0.15 -13.16 38.97
C LEU A 549 -1.16 -12.13 38.43
N LEU A 550 -0.91 -10.87 38.76
CA LEU A 550 -1.43 -9.70 38.07
C LEU A 550 -0.24 -8.97 37.45
N PHE A 551 -0.28 -8.74 36.13
CA PHE A 551 0.62 -7.81 35.46
C PHE A 551 -0.21 -6.81 34.69
N THR A 552 0.10 -5.52 34.80
CA THR A 552 -0.63 -4.47 34.10
C THR A 552 0.33 -3.39 33.61
N SER A 553 0.09 -2.89 32.40
CA SER A 553 0.95 -1.92 31.73
C SER A 553 0.11 -0.82 31.11
N LEU A 554 0.23 0.39 31.64
CA LEU A 554 -0.41 1.59 31.10
C LEU A 554 0.63 2.37 30.31
N TYR A 555 0.38 2.61 29.02
CA TYR A 555 1.37 3.20 28.13
C TYR A 555 0.79 4.23 27.17
N TYR A 556 1.66 5.15 26.76
CA TYR A 556 1.37 6.15 25.75
C TYR A 556 2.32 5.98 24.55
N THR A 557 1.77 6.03 23.34
CA THR A 557 2.56 5.99 22.11
C THR A 557 2.94 7.42 21.67
N LEU A 558 4.21 7.78 21.86
CA LEU A 558 4.77 9.10 21.59
C LEU A 558 5.01 9.35 20.09
N SER A 559 5.46 8.32 19.37
CA SER A 559 5.67 8.35 17.93
C SER A 559 5.29 7.01 17.29
N GLN A 560 4.91 7.03 16.01
CA GLN A 560 4.62 5.83 15.22
C GLN A 560 5.82 5.38 14.37
N LYS A 561 6.70 6.33 14.04
CA LYS A 561 7.87 6.12 13.16
C LYS A 561 9.04 6.99 13.64
N PRO A 562 10.07 6.41 14.28
CA PRO A 562 10.05 5.06 14.87
C PRO A 562 8.90 4.94 15.89
N ALA A 563 8.37 3.73 16.05
CA ALA A 563 7.35 3.47 17.05
C ALA A 563 7.99 3.60 18.43
N LEU A 564 7.59 4.61 19.20
CA LEU A 564 8.10 4.89 20.54
C LEU A 564 6.94 4.86 21.53
N LYS A 565 7.04 3.99 22.52
CA LYS A 565 6.08 3.86 23.61
C LYS A 565 6.78 4.03 24.93
N MET A 566 6.12 4.69 25.86
CA MET A 566 6.57 4.78 27.24
C MET A 566 5.39 4.56 28.16
N GLY A 567 5.65 4.03 29.35
CA GLY A 567 4.57 3.73 30.27
C GLY A 567 5.05 3.26 31.63
N VAL A 568 4.08 2.80 32.41
CA VAL A 568 4.28 2.24 33.74
C VAL A 568 3.79 0.80 33.74
N ASN A 569 4.61 -0.10 34.24
CA ASN A 569 4.23 -1.47 34.54
C ASN A 569 4.02 -1.61 36.04
N TYR A 570 3.03 -2.42 36.41
CA TYR A 570 2.85 -2.94 37.75
C TYR A 570 2.70 -4.45 37.71
N GLN A 571 3.40 -5.14 38.60
CA GLN A 571 3.30 -6.58 38.77
C GLN A 571 3.02 -6.90 40.23
N TYR A 572 2.11 -7.84 40.45
CA TYR A 572 1.83 -8.44 41.74
C TYR A 572 1.87 -9.96 41.59
N ILE A 573 2.61 -10.65 42.45
CA ILE A 573 2.68 -12.11 42.52
C ILE A 573 2.45 -12.53 43.97
N SER A 574 1.68 -13.59 44.19
CA SER A 574 1.57 -14.25 45.48
C SER A 574 1.58 -15.76 45.32
N PHE A 575 2.16 -16.44 46.30
CA PHE A 575 2.11 -17.89 46.45
C PHE A 575 1.34 -18.26 47.72
N GLN A 576 0.69 -19.41 47.70
CA GLN A 576 0.03 -19.95 48.87
C GLN A 576 1.04 -20.45 49.90
N ASP A 577 2.05 -21.20 49.45
CA ASP A 577 3.11 -21.74 50.29
C ASP A 577 4.47 -21.14 49.89
N GLN A 578 5.28 -20.77 50.89
CA GLN A 578 6.63 -20.28 50.70
C GLN A 578 7.63 -21.44 50.72
N VAL A 579 8.22 -21.75 49.57
CA VAL A 579 9.30 -22.71 49.37
C VAL A 579 10.54 -22.07 48.71
N PRO A 580 11.11 -20.99 49.29
CA PRO A 580 12.16 -20.19 48.66
C PRO A 580 13.49 -20.94 48.43
N THR A 581 13.68 -22.09 49.09
CA THR A 581 14.83 -22.99 48.84
C THR A 581 14.67 -23.83 47.58
N ILE A 582 13.48 -23.87 46.99
CA ILE A 582 13.15 -24.63 45.78
C ILE A 582 13.03 -23.68 44.59
N TYR A 583 12.18 -22.66 44.71
CA TYR A 583 11.98 -21.65 43.67
C TYR A 583 11.48 -20.34 44.30
N PHE A 584 11.55 -19.27 43.52
CA PHE A 584 10.99 -17.97 43.90
C PHE A 584 9.47 -18.06 44.18
N SER A 585 9.10 -18.07 45.47
CA SER A 585 7.74 -18.32 45.95
C SER A 585 7.30 -17.38 47.10
N PRO A 586 7.34 -16.05 46.92
CA PRO A 586 6.96 -15.14 47.99
C PRO A 586 5.44 -15.14 48.26
N ALA A 587 5.03 -14.90 49.51
CA ALA A 587 3.63 -14.64 49.83
C ALA A 587 3.17 -13.31 49.23
N GLU A 588 4.02 -12.29 49.22
CA GLU A 588 3.76 -11.02 48.55
C GLU A 588 4.96 -10.56 47.73
N TYR A 589 4.75 -10.30 46.44
CA TYR A 589 5.73 -9.65 45.59
C TYR A 589 5.08 -8.55 44.78
N GLN A 590 5.73 -7.39 44.75
CA GLN A 590 5.29 -6.24 43.97
C GLN A 590 6.45 -5.67 43.16
N ALA A 591 6.18 -5.21 41.95
CA ALA A 591 7.14 -4.44 41.16
C ALA A 591 6.44 -3.29 40.42
N VAL A 592 7.07 -2.13 40.41
CA VAL A 592 6.66 -0.96 39.63
C VAL A 592 7.83 -0.57 38.73
N GLU A 593 7.59 -0.44 37.44
CA GLU A 593 8.61 -0.04 36.47
C GLU A 593 8.13 1.10 35.58
N LEU A 594 9.01 2.04 35.30
CA LEU A 594 8.91 2.91 34.14
C LEU A 594 9.60 2.21 32.97
N PHE A 595 8.98 2.19 31.79
CA PHE A 595 9.57 1.58 30.61
C PHE A 595 9.52 2.49 29.39
N ALA A 596 10.45 2.24 28.47
CA ALA A 596 10.46 2.76 27.12
C ALA A 596 10.71 1.62 26.12
N ASP A 597 9.99 1.63 25.00
CA ASP A 597 10.09 0.67 23.89
C ASP A 597 10.19 1.46 22.59
N ILE A 598 11.28 1.26 21.84
CA ILE A 598 11.49 1.86 20.53
C ILE A 598 11.67 0.77 19.46
N ARG A 599 10.94 0.92 18.35
CA ARG A 599 11.01 0.02 17.20
C ARG A 599 11.08 0.81 15.92
N GLY A 600 11.97 0.42 15.02
CA GLY A 600 12.18 1.18 13.78
C GLY A 600 12.90 0.40 12.71
N LYS A 601 13.33 1.13 11.68
CA LYS A 601 14.08 0.61 10.55
C LYS A 601 15.37 1.41 10.38
N PHE A 602 16.50 0.70 10.26
CA PHE A 602 17.75 1.31 9.79
C PHE A 602 17.77 1.40 8.26
N SER A 603 17.15 0.43 7.59
CA SER A 603 17.03 0.36 6.12
C SER A 603 15.76 -0.38 5.72
N GLU A 604 15.48 -0.51 4.41
CA GLU A 604 14.33 -1.29 3.94
C GLU A 604 14.37 -2.76 4.38
N LYS A 605 15.56 -3.32 4.60
CA LYS A 605 15.78 -4.73 4.95
C LYS A 605 16.18 -4.97 6.40
N THR A 606 16.49 -3.92 7.17
CA THR A 606 16.96 -4.05 8.56
C THR A 606 16.09 -3.25 9.51
N SER A 607 15.50 -3.92 10.48
CA SER A 607 14.72 -3.33 11.57
C SER A 607 15.36 -3.59 12.93
N TYR A 608 15.03 -2.74 13.89
CA TYR A 608 15.54 -2.84 15.25
C TYR A 608 14.41 -2.73 16.27
N ILE A 609 14.66 -3.31 17.43
CA ILE A 609 13.87 -3.17 18.66
C ILE A 609 14.86 -2.86 19.77
N ALA A 610 14.54 -1.89 20.61
CA ALA A 610 15.22 -1.67 21.87
C ALA A 610 14.18 -1.31 22.94
N SER A 611 14.26 -1.96 24.09
CA SER A 611 13.33 -1.76 25.18
C SER A 611 14.12 -1.73 26.48
N ALA A 612 13.76 -0.83 27.38
CA ALA A 612 14.36 -0.74 28.70
C ALA A 612 13.29 -0.40 29.74
N ALA A 613 13.42 -0.96 30.94
CA ALA A 613 12.58 -0.62 32.07
C ALA A 613 13.41 -0.53 33.35
N THR A 614 13.01 0.35 34.26
CA THR A 614 13.65 0.52 35.56
C THR A 614 12.61 0.90 36.61
N GLY A 615 12.88 0.57 37.88
CA GLY A 615 12.00 0.92 38.97
C GLY A 615 12.38 0.18 40.23
N TYR A 616 11.37 -0.25 40.99
CA TYR A 616 11.58 -0.91 42.26
C TYR A 616 10.72 -2.16 42.37
N GLN A 617 11.27 -3.16 43.06
CA GLN A 617 10.52 -4.32 43.51
C GLN A 617 10.53 -4.41 45.04
N ARG A 618 9.53 -5.08 45.58
CA ARG A 618 9.42 -5.45 46.99
C ARG A 618 9.08 -6.92 47.08
N VAL A 619 9.89 -7.67 47.81
CA VAL A 619 9.66 -9.07 48.16
C VAL A 619 9.27 -9.10 49.63
N GLU A 620 8.12 -9.67 49.97
CA GLU A 620 7.56 -9.64 51.32
C GLU A 620 7.50 -8.21 51.92
N SER A 621 8.03 -8.05 53.13
CA SER A 621 8.16 -6.79 53.85
C SER A 621 9.57 -6.19 53.75
N ASP A 622 10.41 -6.71 52.85
CA ASP A 622 11.78 -6.23 52.68
C ASP A 622 11.82 -4.80 52.11
N PRO A 623 12.93 -4.06 52.30
CA PRO A 623 13.12 -2.78 51.65
C PRO A 623 13.03 -2.88 50.12
N ASN A 624 12.54 -1.81 49.49
CA ASN A 624 12.47 -1.73 48.03
C ASN A 624 13.87 -1.90 47.41
N THR A 625 14.01 -2.81 46.46
CA THR A 625 15.25 -3.03 45.70
C THR A 625 15.11 -2.49 44.28
N PRO A 626 16.15 -1.82 43.74
CA PRO A 626 16.11 -1.27 42.40
C PRO A 626 16.15 -2.40 41.35
N ILE A 627 15.34 -2.26 40.30
CA ILE A 627 15.29 -3.20 39.18
C ILE A 627 15.54 -2.49 37.85
N PHE A 628 16.09 -3.24 36.92
CA PHE A 628 16.42 -2.87 35.57
C PHE A 628 16.30 -4.08 34.62
N ARG A 629 15.73 -3.82 33.45
CA ARG A 629 15.77 -4.77 32.34
C ARG A 629 15.94 -4.05 31.02
N ALA A 630 16.66 -4.70 30.11
CA ALA A 630 16.89 -4.21 28.77
C ALA A 630 16.82 -5.35 27.76
N GLU A 631 16.30 -5.05 26.58
CA GLU A 631 16.26 -5.94 25.42
C GLU A 631 16.67 -5.16 24.18
N GLY A 632 17.50 -5.76 23.34
CA GLY A 632 17.86 -5.24 22.03
C GLY A 632 17.77 -6.34 20.97
N ALA A 633 17.21 -6.03 19.82
CA ALA A 633 17.13 -6.96 18.70
C ALA A 633 17.35 -6.29 17.35
N LEU A 634 18.00 -7.00 16.44
CA LEU A 634 18.21 -6.63 15.05
C LEU A 634 17.67 -7.72 14.14
N GLN A 635 16.68 -7.37 13.32
CA GLN A 635 16.13 -8.25 12.31
C GLN A 635 16.61 -7.82 10.92
N HIS A 636 17.19 -8.75 10.16
CA HIS A 636 17.63 -8.52 8.78
C HIS A 636 16.96 -9.48 7.80
N GLN A 637 16.44 -8.93 6.71
CA GLN A 637 15.79 -9.67 5.64
C GLN A 637 16.73 -9.81 4.43
N PHE A 638 17.37 -10.98 4.29
CA PHE A 638 18.26 -11.28 3.17
C PHE A 638 17.48 -11.37 1.85
N SER A 639 16.30 -12.00 1.89
CA SER A 639 15.38 -12.10 0.76
C SER A 639 13.94 -12.07 1.26
N LYS A 640 12.97 -12.03 0.32
CA LYS A 640 11.54 -12.16 0.67
C LYS A 640 11.21 -13.45 1.44
N ARG A 641 12.09 -14.45 1.37
CA ARG A 641 11.92 -15.79 1.93
C ARG A 641 12.87 -16.14 3.07
N LEU A 642 13.86 -15.30 3.36
CA LEU A 642 14.89 -15.60 4.36
C LEU A 642 15.16 -14.36 5.21
N SER A 643 15.02 -14.53 6.52
CA SER A 643 15.31 -13.48 7.49
C SER A 643 15.97 -14.04 8.74
N THR A 644 16.78 -13.22 9.39
CA THR A 644 17.37 -13.52 10.69
C THR A 644 17.00 -12.46 11.72
N ASN A 645 16.96 -12.83 12.99
CA ASN A 645 16.82 -11.91 14.12
C ASN A 645 17.84 -12.27 15.21
N LEU A 646 18.81 -11.39 15.42
CA LEU A 646 19.75 -11.46 16.54
C LEU A 646 19.21 -10.62 17.69
N TYR A 647 19.24 -11.12 18.91
CA TYR A 647 18.78 -10.37 20.08
C TYR A 647 19.59 -10.69 21.33
N GLY A 648 19.52 -9.78 22.30
CA GLY A 648 20.03 -9.94 23.64
C GLY A 648 19.06 -9.33 24.65
N LYS A 649 18.91 -9.95 25.81
CA LYS A 649 18.14 -9.43 26.95
C LYS A 649 18.91 -9.59 28.24
N TYR A 650 18.71 -8.64 29.14
CA TYR A 650 19.22 -8.60 30.50
C TYR A 650 18.08 -8.22 31.44
N SER A 651 18.02 -8.82 32.62
CA SER A 651 17.10 -8.42 33.67
C SER A 651 17.61 -8.80 35.04
N ASN A 652 17.44 -7.91 36.03
CA ASN A 652 17.70 -8.21 37.44
C ASN A 652 16.43 -8.25 38.33
N ILE A 653 15.26 -8.49 37.71
CA ILE A 653 13.99 -8.59 38.44
C ILE A 653 13.87 -9.99 39.06
N ALA A 654 13.48 -10.05 40.33
CA ALA A 654 13.34 -11.31 41.06
C ALA A 654 12.38 -12.30 40.39
N SER A 655 11.33 -11.79 39.75
CA SER A 655 10.33 -12.60 39.07
C SER A 655 10.76 -13.12 37.69
N ALA A 656 11.93 -12.73 37.17
CA ALA A 656 12.40 -13.16 35.85
C ALA A 656 12.99 -14.57 35.83
N THR A 657 13.49 -15.07 36.96
CA THR A 657 13.95 -16.45 37.06
C THR A 657 13.41 -17.11 38.31
N ALA A 658 13.48 -18.44 38.34
CA ALA A 658 13.05 -19.21 39.49
C ALA A 658 14.12 -19.31 40.60
N ALA A 659 15.40 -19.03 40.33
CA ALA A 659 16.51 -19.32 41.25
C ALA A 659 17.62 -18.24 41.35
N GLY A 660 17.57 -17.18 40.54
CA GLY A 660 18.59 -16.13 40.46
C GLY A 660 18.01 -14.74 40.15
N PHE A 661 18.39 -13.73 40.92
CA PHE A 661 17.86 -12.38 40.74
C PHE A 661 18.33 -11.69 39.45
N GLU A 662 19.29 -12.24 38.69
CA GLU A 662 19.85 -11.62 37.49
C GLU A 662 20.06 -12.64 36.37
N PHE A 663 19.64 -12.30 35.15
CA PHE A 663 19.65 -13.21 33.99
C PHE A 663 19.98 -12.48 32.69
N THR A 664 20.77 -13.14 31.85
CA THR A 664 21.09 -12.72 30.48
C THR A 664 20.77 -13.83 29.48
N GLU A 665 20.23 -13.45 28.32
CA GLU A 665 20.06 -14.34 27.17
C GLU A 665 20.54 -13.65 25.90
N ILE A 666 21.23 -14.40 25.06
CA ILE A 666 21.61 -13.98 23.71
C ILE A 666 21.10 -15.06 22.76
N GLY A 667 20.41 -14.66 21.69
CA GLY A 667 19.78 -15.60 20.79
C GLY A 667 19.73 -15.16 19.34
N LEU A 668 19.58 -16.15 18.47
CA LEU A 668 19.47 -16.01 17.03
C LEU A 668 18.22 -16.77 16.56
N LYS A 669 17.42 -16.13 15.72
CA LYS A 669 16.30 -16.77 15.02
C LYS A 669 16.51 -16.71 13.53
N LEU A 670 16.50 -17.85 12.85
CA LEU A 670 16.56 -17.95 11.40
C LEU A 670 15.21 -18.44 10.88
N LYS A 671 14.57 -17.66 10.01
CA LYS A 671 13.29 -18.03 9.40
C LYS A 671 13.43 -18.17 7.89
N TRP A 672 13.02 -19.33 7.37
CA TRP A 672 13.01 -19.63 5.95
C TRP A 672 11.63 -20.07 5.47
N LEU A 673 11.10 -19.36 4.48
CA LEU A 673 9.95 -19.78 3.67
C LEU A 673 10.47 -20.73 2.59
N PHE A 674 10.37 -22.04 2.82
CA PHE A 674 11.00 -23.05 1.95
C PHE A 674 10.25 -23.23 0.62
N MET A 675 8.96 -22.91 0.58
CA MET A 675 8.17 -22.86 -0.65
C MET A 675 8.13 -21.46 -1.28
N LYS A 676 7.70 -21.40 -2.55
CA LYS A 676 7.49 -20.13 -3.28
C LYS A 676 6.08 -19.53 -3.08
N ARG A 677 5.10 -20.35 -2.69
CA ARG A 677 3.67 -20.01 -2.57
C ARG A 677 3.02 -20.84 -1.46
N PRO A 678 1.81 -20.46 -0.98
CA PRO A 678 0.99 -21.29 -0.09
C PRO A 678 0.68 -22.67 -0.68
N LEU A 679 0.35 -23.64 0.19
CA LEU A 679 -0.02 -25.00 -0.20
C LEU A 679 -1.44 -25.11 -0.79
N PHE A 680 -2.28 -24.11 -0.57
CA PHE A 680 -3.67 -24.09 -1.03
C PHE A 680 -3.87 -23.02 -2.11
N SER A 681 -4.80 -23.27 -3.03
CA SER A 681 -5.20 -22.27 -4.02
C SER A 681 -6.17 -21.26 -3.40
N VAL A 682 -6.00 -20.00 -3.79
CA VAL A 682 -6.87 -18.88 -3.43
C VAL A 682 -7.51 -18.21 -4.65
N GLN A 683 -7.23 -18.76 -5.84
CA GLN A 683 -7.82 -18.35 -7.12
C GLN A 683 -9.18 -18.97 -7.35
#